data_AF-A0A9N8ZJ21-F1
#
_entry.id   AF-A0A9N8ZJ21-F1
#
_cell.length_a   1.000
_cell.length_b   1.000
_cell.length_c   1.000
_cell.angle_alpha   90.00
_cell.angle_beta   90.00
_cell.angle_gamma   90.00
#
_symmetry.space_group_name_H-M   'P 1'
#
loop_
_entity.id
_entity.type
_entity.pdbx_description
1 polymer ?
#
loop_
_entity_poly.entity_id
_entity_poly.type
_entity_poly.pdbx_seq_one_letter_code
_entity_poly.pdbx_strand_id
1 'polypeptide(L)'
;MLYKQEARYENARTFLQNIKVIMAKLKICDWSSLNESLIQIRISMLRRVLQTAVSLGIEQKEPLVNRDTGLEINDITPKISEIFDGYNRSNVLPADSDTLLFEEKPNFLRLSGDLRAYFEEHIQSREDATEDSELFANLERYFKYIVERRIFRVQEWFAQNTIKFPQDNSGVAIGRYVLEQEIEKLSLFWTLCGLTCHKCNLKCLKNRDHADGRHDCLTDHECHVLCQFSDAHKDSIPQCGHKAAHFGKHTCDKVVRMKCARYLALFPIAKEDVDLATTFIPYQSFINKHHCQEQCEHPGVCKVLTEPKKNEQKYQGLSGTSSKFIKYTQVSEKLKCSKKIPPNSFKHEGPHCHNEDGVHFCDSQCTLPYGHVQTLHETSHGNMIQAEFATENDEFEHGGHKLGIRDQGIFVLCNFHCKELGRHRHIDYYQNKENCKLNDNQTSDLRHIDGLVHPNSDKPKDFLSHRLFWEHPYTVQEQQEFSKCDHEYPDEKYKKSSGLSSATPSKSYCESKLFHESLDPSLPPPNVCGYVSLGEHHFDCKSPAAFHIIFVLDRSLSMSDTDKKPLQGTPIYNNLVLTHNNRLGAVYNAVYSFLDTRISSFRSSQNFSHNSATTPQDSVSLIFFDHEAIIESENLPLVDPSHFLNAMLKYTPRKGTNYYLAIQKAGFIIDKHFDPTKYATIYDI
;
A
#
# COMPACT_ATOMS: atom_id res chain seq x y z
N MET A 1 1.63 -48.95 31.53
CA MET A 1 1.19 -47.57 31.79
C MET A 1 0.75 -46.97 30.47
N LEU A 2 -0.54 -46.64 30.32
CA LEU A 2 -1.02 -45.87 29.18
C LEU A 2 -0.63 -44.41 29.44
N TYR A 3 0.29 -43.87 28.65
CA TYR A 3 0.68 -42.47 28.73
C TYR A 3 -0.54 -41.61 28.41
N LYS A 4 -0.98 -40.80 29.38
CA LYS A 4 -2.03 -39.81 29.20
C LYS A 4 -1.46 -38.70 28.32
N GLN A 5 -1.73 -38.75 27.02
CA GLN A 5 -1.42 -37.63 26.13
C GLN A 5 -2.37 -36.47 26.42
N GLU A 6 -1.83 -35.25 26.46
CA GLU A 6 -2.65 -34.04 26.55
C GLU A 6 -3.50 -33.88 25.29
N ALA A 7 -4.73 -33.39 25.47
CA ALA A 7 -5.64 -33.16 24.36
C ALA A 7 -5.04 -32.09 23.42
N ARG A 8 -4.70 -32.50 22.19
CA ARG A 8 -4.07 -31.63 21.18
C ARG A 8 -4.99 -30.50 20.68
N TYR A 9 -6.30 -30.58 20.96
CA TYR A 9 -7.29 -29.61 20.52
C TYR A 9 -8.17 -29.18 21.71
N GLU A 10 -8.31 -27.87 21.90
CA GLU A 10 -9.11 -27.28 22.98
C GLU A 10 -10.60 -27.60 22.91
N ASN A 11 -11.16 -27.77 21.70
CA ASN A 11 -12.57 -28.06 21.52
C ASN A 11 -12.87 -28.82 20.21
N ALA A 12 -14.06 -29.40 20.14
CA ALA A 12 -14.53 -30.20 19.01
C ALA A 12 -14.66 -29.39 17.71
N ARG A 13 -14.91 -28.07 17.79
CA ARG A 13 -15.04 -27.19 16.62
C ARG A 13 -13.70 -27.02 15.90
N THR A 14 -12.64 -26.72 16.66
CA THR A 14 -11.27 -26.61 16.13
C THR A 14 -10.77 -27.95 15.58
N PHE A 15 -11.05 -29.05 16.29
CA PHE A 15 -10.71 -30.40 15.82
C PHE A 15 -11.37 -30.72 14.47
N LEU A 16 -12.68 -30.50 14.36
CA LEU A 16 -13.43 -30.78 13.13
C LEU A 16 -12.94 -29.93 11.95
N GLN A 17 -12.64 -28.64 12.18
CA GLN A 17 -12.10 -27.77 11.13
C GLN A 17 -10.76 -28.31 10.60
N ASN A 18 -9.85 -28.68 11.49
CA ASN A 18 -8.54 -29.18 11.10
C ASN A 18 -8.62 -30.52 10.37
N ILE A 19 -9.46 -31.45 10.83
CA ILE A 19 -9.70 -32.72 10.14
C ILE A 19 -10.27 -32.49 8.74
N LYS A 20 -11.24 -31.58 8.57
CA LYS A 20 -11.79 -31.25 7.24
C LYS A 20 -10.72 -30.76 6.27
N VAL A 21 -9.80 -29.90 6.75
CA VAL A 21 -8.70 -29.39 5.91
C VAL A 21 -7.71 -30.50 5.58
N ILE A 22 -7.31 -31.32 6.57
CA ILE A 22 -6.43 -32.48 6.33
C ILE A 22 -7.03 -33.42 5.29
N MET A 23 -8.31 -33.78 5.42
CA MET A 23 -9.00 -34.65 4.47
C MET A 23 -9.07 -34.03 3.06
N ALA A 24 -9.31 -32.72 2.96
CA ALA A 24 -9.32 -32.02 1.67
C ALA A 24 -7.93 -32.03 1.02
N LYS A 25 -6.87 -31.75 1.78
CA LYS A 25 -5.48 -31.75 1.28
C LYS A 25 -5.02 -33.15 0.87
N LEU A 26 -5.34 -34.18 1.66
CA LEU A 26 -5.08 -35.59 1.30
C LEU A 26 -5.77 -35.99 0.00
N LYS A 27 -7.02 -35.53 -0.21
CA LYS A 27 -7.78 -35.83 -1.43
C LYS A 27 -7.14 -35.26 -2.70
N ILE A 28 -6.46 -34.11 -2.60
CA ILE A 28 -5.83 -33.43 -3.75
C ILE A 28 -4.30 -33.59 -3.77
N CYS A 29 -3.75 -34.44 -2.90
CA CYS A 29 -2.30 -34.65 -2.75
C CYS A 29 -1.52 -33.34 -2.51
N ASP A 30 -2.10 -32.39 -1.76
CA ASP A 30 -1.47 -31.12 -1.43
C ASP A 30 -0.65 -31.24 -0.14
N TRP A 31 0.68 -31.22 -0.29
CA TRP A 31 1.66 -31.31 0.80
C TRP A 31 2.11 -29.94 1.34
N SER A 32 1.50 -28.84 0.91
CA SER A 32 1.80 -27.51 1.44
C SER A 32 1.45 -27.41 2.93
N SER A 33 1.92 -26.34 3.60
CA SER A 33 1.70 -26.12 5.04
C SER A 33 0.22 -26.18 5.42
N LEU A 34 -0.14 -27.04 6.38
CA LEU A 34 -1.50 -27.10 6.95
C LEU A 34 -1.87 -25.78 7.65
N ASN A 35 -0.90 -25.17 8.35
CA ASN A 35 -1.10 -23.90 9.05
C ASN A 35 -1.42 -22.78 8.07
N GLU A 36 -0.72 -22.72 6.93
CA GLU A 36 -1.00 -21.69 5.92
C GLU A 36 -2.40 -21.86 5.33
N SER A 37 -2.82 -23.09 5.01
CA SER A 37 -4.19 -23.35 4.55
C SER A 37 -5.27 -22.96 5.57
N LEU A 38 -5.02 -23.21 6.86
CA LEU A 38 -5.95 -22.82 7.92
C LEU A 38 -6.06 -21.30 8.06
N ILE A 39 -4.95 -20.58 7.94
CA ILE A 39 -4.93 -19.11 7.92
C ILE A 39 -5.72 -18.59 6.72
N GLN A 40 -5.41 -19.08 5.50
CA GLN A 40 -6.07 -18.64 4.28
C GLN A 40 -7.58 -18.89 4.32
N ILE A 41 -8.02 -20.05 4.83
CA ILE A 41 -9.44 -20.37 5.00
C ILE A 41 -10.09 -19.39 5.98
N ARG A 42 -9.48 -19.15 7.16
CA ARG A 42 -10.06 -18.24 8.16
C ARG A 42 -10.16 -16.82 7.62
N ILE A 43 -9.09 -16.30 7.00
CA ILE A 43 -9.08 -14.96 6.42
C ILE A 43 -10.09 -14.83 5.28
N SER A 44 -10.17 -15.82 4.38
CA SER A 44 -11.14 -15.81 3.29
C SER A 44 -12.58 -15.79 3.81
N MET A 45 -12.88 -16.55 4.87
CA MET A 45 -14.19 -16.53 5.53
C MET A 45 -14.50 -15.17 6.15
N LEU A 46 -13.57 -14.59 6.92
CA LEU A 46 -13.75 -13.27 7.53
C LEU A 46 -13.98 -12.20 6.46
N ARG A 47 -13.19 -12.19 5.39
CA ARG A 47 -13.33 -11.23 4.27
C ARG A 47 -14.70 -11.28 3.61
N ARG A 48 -15.33 -12.46 3.50
CA ARG A 48 -16.66 -12.60 2.89
C ARG A 48 -17.76 -11.94 3.72
N VAL A 49 -17.61 -11.93 5.05
CA VAL A 49 -18.63 -11.38 5.97
C VAL A 49 -18.24 -10.00 6.51
N LEU A 50 -17.02 -9.54 6.22
CA LEU A 50 -16.45 -8.30 6.73
C LEU A 50 -17.31 -7.07 6.45
N GLN A 51 -17.78 -6.91 5.21
CA GLN A 51 -18.62 -5.78 4.84
C GLN A 51 -19.95 -5.81 5.60
N THR A 52 -20.55 -6.99 5.79
CA THR A 52 -21.75 -7.18 6.60
C THR A 52 -21.49 -6.86 8.08
N ALA A 53 -20.34 -7.28 8.62
CA ALA A 53 -19.95 -6.98 9.98
C ALA A 53 -19.81 -5.47 10.20
N VAL A 54 -19.14 -4.75 9.30
CA VAL A 54 -19.01 -3.28 9.37
C VAL A 54 -20.36 -2.59 9.19
N SER A 55 -21.18 -3.05 8.24
CA SER A 55 -22.45 -2.40 7.86
C SER A 55 -23.58 -2.65 8.85
N LEU A 56 -23.71 -3.87 9.38
CA LEU A 56 -24.84 -4.31 10.22
C LEU A 56 -24.44 -4.84 11.61
N GLY A 57 -23.15 -5.04 11.90
CA GLY A 57 -22.71 -5.52 13.23
C GLY A 57 -23.04 -7.00 13.46
N ILE A 58 -23.20 -7.77 12.38
CA ILE A 58 -23.57 -9.20 12.39
C ILE A 58 -22.81 -9.96 11.29
N GLU A 59 -22.70 -11.29 11.44
CA GLU A 59 -22.22 -12.19 10.39
C GLU A 59 -23.34 -13.15 9.98
N GLN A 60 -23.74 -13.15 8.69
CA GLN A 60 -24.71 -14.14 8.15
C GLN A 60 -26.06 -14.24 8.91
N LYS A 61 -26.59 -13.12 9.43
CA LYS A 61 -27.79 -13.04 10.30
C LYS A 61 -27.60 -13.56 11.72
N GLU A 62 -26.38 -13.84 12.14
CA GLU A 62 -26.01 -14.18 13.51
C GLU A 62 -25.13 -13.08 14.11
N PRO A 63 -25.06 -12.97 15.45
CA PRO A 63 -24.13 -12.07 16.11
C PRO A 63 -22.68 -12.32 15.69
N LEU A 64 -21.84 -11.30 15.79
CA LEU A 64 -20.40 -11.49 15.65
C LEU A 64 -19.92 -12.47 16.73
N VAL A 65 -19.33 -13.59 16.33
CA VAL A 65 -18.79 -14.60 17.25
C VAL A 65 -17.30 -14.82 17.06
N ASN A 66 -16.64 -15.25 18.13
CA ASN A 66 -15.33 -15.88 18.06
C ASN A 66 -15.50 -17.28 17.45
N ARG A 67 -14.93 -17.53 16.27
CA ARG A 67 -15.13 -18.80 15.55
C ARG A 67 -14.40 -19.98 16.16
N ASP A 68 -13.48 -19.75 17.09
CA ASP A 68 -12.77 -20.79 17.82
C ASP A 68 -13.54 -21.24 19.06
N THR A 69 -14.11 -20.32 19.82
CA THR A 69 -14.86 -20.62 21.06
C THR A 69 -16.37 -20.74 20.85
N GLY A 70 -16.91 -20.10 19.81
CA GLY A 70 -18.35 -19.95 19.57
C GLY A 70 -19.02 -18.90 20.44
N LEU A 71 -18.28 -18.13 21.23
CA LEU A 71 -18.82 -17.08 22.09
C LEU A 71 -19.08 -15.79 21.30
N GLU A 72 -20.15 -15.09 21.63
CA GLU A 72 -20.50 -13.79 21.04
C GLU A 72 -19.51 -12.70 21.45
N ILE A 73 -19.21 -11.81 20.52
CA ILE A 73 -18.43 -10.60 20.75
C ILE A 73 -19.35 -9.58 21.43
N ASN A 74 -18.99 -9.26 22.67
CA ASN A 74 -19.80 -8.46 23.59
C ASN A 74 -20.25 -7.13 22.95
N ASP A 75 -21.54 -6.84 23.07
CA ASP A 75 -22.14 -5.56 22.74
C ASP A 75 -22.55 -4.84 24.03
N ILE A 76 -21.59 -4.18 24.68
CA ILE A 76 -21.86 -3.40 25.88
C ILE A 76 -22.78 -2.26 25.48
N THR A 77 -24.06 -2.35 25.86
CA THR A 77 -25.05 -1.32 25.55
C THR A 77 -24.96 -0.22 26.62
N PRO A 78 -24.42 0.95 26.29
CA PRO A 78 -24.18 2.02 27.24
C PRO A 78 -25.42 2.89 27.40
N LYS A 79 -25.53 3.56 28.54
CA LYS A 79 -26.61 4.52 28.78
C LYS A 79 -26.32 5.85 28.11
N ILE A 80 -27.35 6.59 27.71
CA ILE A 80 -27.19 7.96 27.16
C ILE A 80 -26.44 8.88 28.14
N SER A 81 -26.62 8.66 29.45
CA SER A 81 -25.91 9.37 30.52
C SER A 81 -24.38 9.16 30.51
N GLU A 82 -23.87 8.14 29.83
CA GLU A 82 -22.42 7.91 29.65
C GLU A 82 -21.85 8.72 28.47
N ILE A 83 -22.71 9.23 27.59
CA ILE A 83 -22.32 10.08 26.44
C ILE A 83 -22.48 11.56 26.79
N PHE A 84 -23.56 11.92 27.48
CA PHE A 84 -23.92 13.30 27.81
C PHE A 84 -24.02 13.50 29.32
N ASP A 85 -23.13 14.33 29.88
CA ASP A 85 -23.15 14.70 31.29
C ASP A 85 -24.47 15.44 31.63
N GLY A 86 -25.15 15.03 32.70
CA GLY A 86 -26.38 15.68 33.17
C GLY A 86 -27.70 15.11 32.61
N TYR A 87 -27.66 14.09 31.73
CA TYR A 87 -28.86 13.39 31.29
C TYR A 87 -29.31 12.32 32.31
N ASN A 88 -30.42 12.59 33.01
CA ASN A 88 -31.03 11.67 34.00
C ASN A 88 -32.02 10.66 33.39
N ARG A 89 -32.19 10.61 32.07
CA ARG A 89 -33.10 9.65 31.42
C ARG A 89 -32.42 8.28 31.30
N SER A 90 -33.06 7.22 31.80
CA SER A 90 -32.62 5.83 31.72
C SER A 90 -32.73 5.21 30.31
N ASN A 91 -32.63 6.03 29.25
CA ASN A 91 -32.82 5.56 27.89
C ASN A 91 -31.57 4.82 27.45
N VAL A 92 -31.77 3.57 27.01
CA VAL A 92 -30.74 2.66 26.52
C VAL A 92 -30.58 2.92 25.03
N LEU A 93 -29.35 3.05 24.53
CA LEU A 93 -29.12 3.19 23.10
C LEU A 93 -29.60 1.95 22.34
N PRO A 94 -30.00 2.08 21.06
CA PRO A 94 -30.26 0.92 20.21
C PRO A 94 -29.10 -0.08 20.25
N ALA A 95 -29.42 -1.36 20.11
CA ALA A 95 -28.41 -2.41 19.98
C ALA A 95 -27.53 -2.14 18.74
N ASP A 96 -26.24 -2.45 18.84
CA ASP A 96 -25.35 -2.31 17.69
C ASP A 96 -25.73 -3.31 16.60
N SER A 97 -26.07 -4.54 17.00
CA SER A 97 -26.44 -5.61 16.06
C SER A 97 -27.69 -5.25 15.26
N ASP A 98 -27.65 -5.53 13.95
CA ASP A 98 -28.74 -5.32 12.98
C ASP A 98 -29.09 -3.85 12.68
N THR A 99 -28.34 -2.90 13.26
CA THR A 99 -28.43 -1.48 12.87
C THR A 99 -27.63 -1.26 11.58
N LEU A 100 -28.32 -0.90 10.49
CA LEU A 100 -27.70 -0.63 9.19
C LEU A 100 -27.04 0.75 9.18
N LEU A 101 -25.70 0.76 9.25
CA LEU A 101 -24.91 1.98 9.25
C LEU A 101 -24.28 2.30 7.88
N PHE A 102 -24.16 1.34 6.98
CA PHE A 102 -23.52 1.54 5.68
C PHE A 102 -24.08 0.59 4.61
N GLU A 103 -24.04 0.99 3.35
CA GLU A 103 -24.42 0.16 2.20
C GLU A 103 -23.65 0.56 0.94
N GLU A 104 -23.61 -0.30 -0.09
CA GLU A 104 -22.84 -0.05 -1.33
C GLU A 104 -23.25 1.20 -2.11
N LYS A 105 -24.54 1.55 -2.07
CA LYS A 105 -25.08 2.78 -2.68
C LYS A 105 -25.60 3.69 -1.57
N PRO A 106 -24.70 4.32 -0.82
CA PRO A 106 -25.05 4.92 0.45
C PRO A 106 -25.98 6.11 0.28
N ASN A 107 -27.15 6.05 0.93
CA ASN A 107 -28.04 7.19 1.08
C ASN A 107 -28.04 7.68 2.54
N PHE A 108 -27.26 8.72 2.80
CA PHE A 108 -27.12 9.29 4.15
C PHE A 108 -28.45 9.74 4.76
N LEU A 109 -29.33 10.34 3.97
CA LEU A 109 -30.61 10.85 4.49
C LEU A 109 -31.50 9.72 5.00
N ARG A 110 -31.52 8.60 4.27
CA ARG A 110 -32.25 7.39 4.64
C ARG A 110 -31.62 6.71 5.85
N LEU A 111 -30.32 6.45 5.81
CA LEU A 111 -29.60 5.73 6.86
C LEU A 111 -29.53 6.50 8.18
N SER A 112 -29.40 7.83 8.13
CA SER A 112 -29.43 8.67 9.33
C SER A 112 -30.84 8.94 9.86
N GLY A 113 -31.89 8.63 9.10
CA GLY A 113 -33.28 9.00 9.43
C GLY A 113 -33.72 8.53 10.82
N ASP A 114 -33.61 7.23 11.07
CA ASP A 114 -34.04 6.61 12.34
C ASP A 114 -33.18 7.10 13.52
N LEU A 115 -31.87 7.28 13.30
CA LEU A 115 -30.97 7.79 14.34
C LEU A 115 -31.22 9.26 14.65
N ARG A 116 -31.57 10.08 13.65
CA ARG A 116 -31.97 11.48 13.86
C ARG A 116 -33.28 11.58 14.63
N ALA A 117 -34.28 10.78 14.24
CA ALA A 117 -35.56 10.73 14.95
C ALA A 117 -35.39 10.31 16.42
N TYR A 118 -34.58 9.26 16.67
CA TYR A 118 -34.25 8.82 18.02
C TYR A 118 -33.53 9.92 18.83
N PHE A 119 -32.59 10.63 18.21
CA PHE A 119 -31.89 11.75 18.85
C PHE A 119 -32.86 12.88 19.21
N GLU A 120 -33.74 13.28 18.31
CA GLU A 120 -34.72 14.36 18.55
C GLU A 120 -35.74 13.99 19.64
N GLU A 121 -36.19 12.74 19.68
CA GLU A 121 -37.18 12.27 20.67
C GLU A 121 -36.60 12.12 22.08
N HIS A 122 -35.38 11.58 22.18
CA HIS A 122 -34.84 11.12 23.47
C HIS A 122 -33.70 11.97 24.00
N ILE A 123 -32.95 12.64 23.13
CA ILE A 123 -31.81 13.48 23.49
C ILE A 123 -32.26 14.93 23.40
N GLN A 124 -32.25 15.55 22.23
CA GLN A 124 -32.51 16.98 22.09
C GLN A 124 -33.26 17.28 20.79
N SER A 125 -34.46 17.85 20.92
CA SER A 125 -35.20 18.41 19.79
C SER A 125 -34.50 19.65 19.26
N ARG A 126 -34.51 19.83 17.94
CA ARG A 126 -33.92 21.00 17.30
C ARG A 126 -34.70 22.28 17.47
N GLU A 127 -36.01 22.17 17.64
CA GLU A 127 -36.88 23.33 17.89
C GLU A 127 -36.66 23.92 19.28
N ASP A 128 -36.33 23.07 20.26
CA ASP A 128 -36.11 23.46 21.66
C ASP A 128 -34.68 23.96 21.94
N ALA A 129 -33.76 23.77 20.99
CA ALA A 129 -32.36 24.16 21.15
C ALA A 129 -32.19 25.68 21.08
N THR A 130 -31.62 26.26 22.13
CA THR A 130 -31.31 27.70 22.19
C THR A 130 -30.21 28.10 21.22
N GLU A 131 -29.23 27.21 21.01
CA GLU A 131 -28.12 27.42 20.08
C GLU A 131 -27.95 26.22 19.15
N ASP A 132 -28.08 26.46 17.84
CA ASP A 132 -27.94 25.41 16.82
C ASP A 132 -26.52 24.79 16.79
N SER A 133 -25.49 25.55 17.20
CA SER A 133 -24.12 25.04 17.32
C SER A 133 -23.98 23.97 18.40
N GLU A 134 -24.68 24.13 19.54
CA GLU A 134 -24.65 23.16 20.64
C GLU A 134 -25.38 21.87 20.24
N LEU A 135 -26.56 22.00 19.64
CA LEU A 135 -27.29 20.86 19.10
C LEU A 135 -26.49 20.10 18.05
N PHE A 136 -25.85 20.84 17.12
CA PHE A 136 -25.01 20.22 16.10
C PHE A 136 -23.88 19.41 16.74
N ALA A 137 -23.20 19.96 17.74
CA ALA A 137 -22.13 19.27 18.46
C ALA A 137 -22.65 18.02 19.20
N ASN A 138 -23.85 18.09 19.80
CA ASN A 138 -24.47 16.95 20.46
C ASN A 138 -24.84 15.84 19.46
N LEU A 139 -25.41 16.20 18.31
CA LEU A 139 -25.75 15.23 17.26
C LEU A 139 -24.49 14.59 16.64
N GLU A 140 -23.44 15.38 16.40
CA GLU A 140 -22.14 14.88 15.95
C GLU A 140 -21.54 13.89 16.95
N ARG A 141 -21.56 14.23 18.25
CA ARG A 141 -21.11 13.34 19.33
C ARG A 141 -21.91 12.04 19.38
N TYR A 142 -23.22 12.12 19.19
CA TYR A 142 -24.12 10.96 19.15
C TYR A 142 -23.80 10.02 17.98
N PHE A 143 -23.67 10.54 16.75
CA PHE A 143 -23.30 9.71 15.60
C PHE A 143 -21.90 9.11 15.73
N LYS A 144 -20.93 9.93 16.15
CA LYS A 144 -19.56 9.48 16.38
C LYS A 144 -19.54 8.30 17.35
N TYR A 145 -20.29 8.39 18.44
CA TYR A 145 -20.37 7.31 19.43
C TYR A 145 -20.90 6.00 18.84
N ILE A 146 -22.01 6.05 18.09
CA ILE A 146 -22.60 4.84 17.46
C ILE A 146 -21.61 4.19 16.50
N VAL A 147 -20.92 5.01 15.71
CA VAL A 147 -19.93 4.53 14.75
C VAL A 147 -18.70 3.95 15.45
N GLU A 148 -18.17 4.62 16.49
CA GLU A 148 -17.02 4.12 17.26
C GLU A 148 -17.34 2.80 17.97
N ARG A 149 -18.57 2.63 18.50
CA ARG A 149 -19.03 1.37 19.09
C ARG A 149 -19.00 0.23 18.06
N ARG A 150 -19.50 0.47 16.84
CA ARG A 150 -19.43 -0.51 15.74
C ARG A 150 -17.99 -0.85 15.37
N ILE A 151 -17.14 0.18 15.20
CA ILE A 151 -15.74 0.02 14.82
C ILE A 151 -15.00 -0.84 15.85
N PHE A 152 -15.12 -0.48 17.13
CA PHE A 152 -14.49 -1.23 18.22
C PHE A 152 -14.92 -2.70 18.21
N ARG A 153 -16.23 -2.96 18.12
CA ARG A 153 -16.77 -4.32 18.14
C ARG A 153 -16.31 -5.17 16.95
N VAL A 154 -16.23 -4.58 15.76
CA VAL A 154 -15.75 -5.29 14.55
C VAL A 154 -14.23 -5.51 14.58
N GLN A 155 -13.45 -4.55 15.10
CA GLN A 155 -12.01 -4.72 15.33
C GLN A 155 -11.74 -5.83 16.33
N GLU A 156 -12.45 -5.87 17.45
CA GLU A 156 -12.38 -6.94 18.44
C GLU A 156 -12.77 -8.29 17.84
N TRP A 157 -13.85 -8.35 17.06
CA TRP A 157 -14.26 -9.55 16.35
C TRP A 157 -13.16 -10.07 15.41
N PHE A 158 -12.54 -9.20 14.62
CA PHE A 158 -11.46 -9.58 13.71
C PHE A 158 -10.21 -10.02 14.48
N ALA A 159 -9.83 -9.28 15.52
CA ALA A 159 -8.68 -9.58 16.36
C ALA A 159 -8.82 -10.96 17.01
N GLN A 160 -9.95 -11.24 17.68
CA GLN A 160 -10.19 -12.54 18.30
C GLN A 160 -10.19 -13.70 17.30
N ASN A 161 -10.66 -13.48 16.07
CA ASN A 161 -10.67 -14.50 15.03
C ASN A 161 -9.32 -14.73 14.33
N THR A 162 -8.32 -13.90 14.62
CA THR A 162 -6.97 -13.96 14.02
C THR A 162 -5.83 -14.04 15.04
N ILE A 163 -6.10 -13.90 16.34
CA ILE A 163 -5.09 -13.80 17.40
C ILE A 163 -4.11 -14.99 17.45
N LYS A 164 -4.60 -16.19 17.12
CA LYS A 164 -3.81 -17.42 17.12
C LYS A 164 -2.86 -17.56 15.92
N PHE A 165 -2.93 -16.64 14.95
CA PHE A 165 -2.08 -16.67 13.76
C PHE A 165 -0.92 -15.68 13.88
N PRO A 166 0.19 -15.90 13.16
CA PRO A 166 1.27 -14.92 13.05
C PRO A 166 0.73 -13.61 12.50
N GLN A 167 0.91 -12.51 13.24
CA GLN A 167 0.38 -11.20 12.87
C GLN A 167 1.11 -10.57 11.67
N ASP A 168 2.29 -11.08 11.34
CA ASP A 168 3.09 -10.76 10.16
C ASP A 168 2.72 -11.60 8.92
N ASN A 169 1.79 -12.57 9.04
CA ASN A 169 1.30 -13.31 7.88
C ASN A 169 0.58 -12.37 6.90
N SER A 170 0.87 -12.52 5.60
CA SER A 170 0.34 -11.67 4.54
C SER A 170 -1.18 -11.69 4.47
N GLY A 171 -1.82 -12.84 4.68
CA GLY A 171 -3.28 -12.97 4.72
C GLY A 171 -3.90 -12.19 5.88
N VAL A 172 -3.31 -12.27 7.08
CA VAL A 172 -3.77 -11.51 8.26
C VAL A 172 -3.59 -10.01 8.02
N ALA A 173 -2.44 -9.59 7.50
CA ALA A 173 -2.14 -8.20 7.19
C ALA A 173 -3.10 -7.62 6.13
N ILE A 174 -3.35 -8.35 5.03
CA ILE A 174 -4.31 -7.96 4.00
C ILE A 174 -5.72 -7.88 4.57
N GLY A 175 -6.14 -8.88 5.37
CA GLY A 175 -7.46 -8.87 6.00
C GLY A 175 -7.67 -7.66 6.91
N ARG A 176 -6.65 -7.31 7.71
CA ARG A 176 -6.66 -6.11 8.55
C ARG A 176 -6.72 -4.84 7.73
N TYR A 177 -5.92 -4.74 6.67
CA TYR A 177 -5.96 -3.59 5.76
C TYR A 177 -7.36 -3.37 5.16
N VAL A 178 -8.02 -4.45 4.69
CA VAL A 178 -9.39 -4.35 4.15
C VAL A 178 -10.38 -3.91 5.24
N LEU A 179 -10.25 -4.42 6.47
CA LEU A 179 -11.07 -3.98 7.60
C LEU A 179 -10.93 -2.47 7.84
N GLU A 180 -9.70 -1.97 7.91
CA GLU A 180 -9.43 -0.54 8.12
C GLU A 180 -10.00 0.32 6.99
N GLN A 181 -9.94 -0.14 5.74
CA GLN A 181 -10.57 0.54 4.60
C GLN A 181 -12.09 0.64 4.73
N GLU A 182 -12.77 -0.42 5.18
CA GLU A 182 -14.22 -0.39 5.40
C GLU A 182 -14.61 0.48 6.61
N ILE A 183 -13.81 0.48 7.67
CA ILE A 183 -13.95 1.37 8.83
C ILE A 183 -13.81 2.84 8.42
N GLU A 184 -12.83 3.16 7.56
CA GLU A 184 -12.62 4.52 7.07
C GLU A 184 -13.82 5.01 6.25
N LYS A 185 -14.36 4.17 5.36
CA LYS A 185 -15.59 4.46 4.60
C LYS A 185 -16.77 4.74 5.52
N LEU A 186 -16.98 3.89 6.53
CA LEU A 186 -18.04 4.08 7.53
C LEU A 186 -17.87 5.42 8.26
N SER A 187 -16.66 5.72 8.72
CA SER A 187 -16.36 6.94 9.49
C SER A 187 -16.58 8.21 8.67
N LEU A 188 -16.10 8.22 7.41
CA LEU A 188 -16.29 9.33 6.48
C LEU A 188 -17.77 9.53 6.14
N PHE A 189 -18.51 8.44 5.97
CA PHE A 189 -19.94 8.49 5.65
C PHE A 189 -20.77 9.17 6.75
N TRP A 190 -20.43 8.94 8.01
CA TRP A 190 -21.14 9.51 9.17
C TRP A 190 -20.59 10.86 9.65
N THR A 191 -19.57 11.41 9.00
CA THR A 191 -19.07 12.76 9.31
C THR A 191 -20.06 13.80 8.79
N LEU A 192 -20.56 14.67 9.68
CA LEU A 192 -21.52 15.73 9.33
C LEU A 192 -20.86 16.90 8.59
N CYS A 193 -21.66 17.60 7.77
CA CYS A 193 -21.22 18.74 6.97
C CYS A 193 -20.96 20.01 7.80
N GLY A 194 -21.92 20.43 8.64
CA GLY A 194 -21.74 21.58 9.54
C GLY A 194 -21.60 22.96 8.87
N LEU A 195 -21.67 23.05 7.54
CA LEU A 195 -21.74 24.32 6.82
C LEU A 195 -23.13 24.95 6.95
N THR A 196 -23.24 26.26 6.74
CA THR A 196 -24.52 26.97 6.83
C THR A 196 -25.46 26.51 5.72
N CYS A 197 -26.73 26.24 6.07
CA CYS A 197 -27.77 25.88 5.14
C CYS A 197 -27.94 26.97 4.06
N HIS A 198 -28.25 26.54 2.84
CA HIS A 198 -28.51 27.46 1.73
C HIS A 198 -29.79 28.30 1.93
N LYS A 199 -30.78 27.76 2.66
CA LYS A 199 -32.10 28.39 2.81
C LYS A 199 -32.26 29.20 4.10
N CYS A 200 -31.55 28.85 5.18
CA CYS A 200 -31.59 29.49 6.49
C CYS A 200 -30.18 29.49 7.15
N ASN A 201 -30.04 29.99 8.38
CA ASN A 201 -28.72 30.08 9.02
C ASN A 201 -28.34 28.86 9.88
N LEU A 202 -29.17 27.81 9.86
CA LEU A 202 -28.90 26.56 10.58
C LEU A 202 -27.74 25.77 9.94
N LYS A 203 -27.11 24.90 10.72
CA LYS A 203 -26.07 23.95 10.30
C LYS A 203 -26.64 22.84 9.43
N CYS A 204 -25.90 22.50 8.38
CA CYS A 204 -26.19 21.40 7.47
C CYS A 204 -26.06 20.06 8.19
N LEU A 205 -27.11 19.24 8.14
CA LEU A 205 -27.15 17.92 8.76
C LEU A 205 -26.88 16.77 7.78
N LYS A 206 -26.51 17.06 6.53
CA LYS A 206 -26.04 16.04 5.57
C LYS A 206 -24.62 15.59 5.92
N ASN A 207 -24.18 14.48 5.34
CA ASN A 207 -22.79 14.04 5.40
C ASN A 207 -21.85 15.05 4.72
N ARG A 208 -20.61 15.17 5.18
CA ARG A 208 -19.64 16.20 4.73
C ARG A 208 -19.44 16.25 3.23
N ASP A 209 -19.37 15.09 2.59
CA ASP A 209 -19.02 14.95 1.18
C ASP A 209 -20.29 14.78 0.29
N HIS A 210 -21.39 15.45 0.64
CA HIS A 210 -22.64 15.40 -0.13
C HIS A 210 -22.47 16.03 -1.54
N ALA A 211 -22.86 15.29 -2.59
CA ALA A 211 -22.52 15.62 -3.98
C ALA A 211 -23.35 16.75 -4.62
N ASP A 212 -24.48 17.12 -4.03
CA ASP A 212 -25.41 18.10 -4.60
C ASP A 212 -24.98 19.56 -4.39
N GLY A 213 -23.91 19.81 -3.62
CA GLY A 213 -23.37 21.15 -3.33
C GLY A 213 -24.35 22.07 -2.58
N ARG A 214 -25.53 21.56 -2.18
CA ARG A 214 -26.59 22.33 -1.52
C ARG A 214 -26.73 21.91 -0.07
N HIS A 215 -26.24 22.77 0.80
CA HIS A 215 -26.30 22.59 2.25
C HIS A 215 -27.75 22.68 2.75
N ASP A 216 -28.17 21.67 3.48
CA ASP A 216 -29.55 21.50 3.94
C ASP A 216 -29.57 21.15 5.42
N CYS A 217 -30.31 21.92 6.22
CA CYS A 217 -30.49 21.64 7.63
C CYS A 217 -31.50 20.52 7.89
N LEU A 218 -32.21 20.03 6.86
CA LEU A 218 -33.21 18.95 6.97
C LEU A 218 -34.39 19.29 7.90
N THR A 219 -34.71 20.58 8.02
CA THR A 219 -35.89 21.12 8.71
C THR A 219 -36.76 21.90 7.72
N ASP A 220 -37.82 22.56 8.18
CA ASP A 220 -38.67 23.45 7.38
C ASP A 220 -38.04 24.82 7.05
N HIS A 221 -36.86 25.11 7.62
CA HIS A 221 -36.12 26.38 7.47
C HIS A 221 -36.79 27.60 8.14
N GLU A 222 -37.83 27.40 8.95
CA GLU A 222 -38.62 28.46 9.59
C GLU A 222 -38.18 28.70 11.04
N CYS A 223 -38.34 29.93 11.53
CA CYS A 223 -38.02 30.26 12.91
C CYS A 223 -39.23 30.04 13.82
N HIS A 224 -39.16 28.99 14.64
CA HIS A 224 -40.23 28.60 15.57
C HIS A 224 -40.28 29.39 16.87
N VAL A 225 -39.36 30.34 17.07
CA VAL A 225 -39.31 31.21 18.25
C VAL A 225 -40.47 32.23 18.22
N LEU A 226 -41.09 32.46 19.38
CA LEU A 226 -42.18 33.42 19.53
C LEU A 226 -41.71 34.88 19.32
N CYS A 227 -42.61 35.71 18.78
CA CYS A 227 -42.36 37.14 18.58
C CYS A 227 -41.98 37.84 19.91
N GLN A 228 -40.84 38.52 19.92
CA GLN A 228 -40.33 39.23 21.11
C GLN A 228 -41.08 40.54 21.42
N PHE A 229 -42.04 40.94 20.59
CA PHE A 229 -42.89 42.09 20.80
C PHE A 229 -44.25 41.64 21.36
N SER A 230 -44.23 40.96 22.50
CA SER A 230 -45.44 40.44 23.18
C SER A 230 -46.50 41.52 23.36
N ASP A 231 -46.09 42.74 23.74
CA ASP A 231 -46.98 43.87 24.01
C ASP A 231 -47.72 44.38 22.75
N ALA A 232 -47.23 44.03 21.55
CA ALA A 232 -47.88 44.34 20.28
C ALA A 232 -48.99 43.33 19.92
N HIS A 233 -49.19 42.30 20.75
CA HIS A 233 -50.17 41.24 20.56
C HIS A 233 -51.15 41.23 21.73
N LYS A 234 -52.45 41.39 21.44
CA LYS A 234 -53.52 41.34 22.46
C LYS A 234 -53.96 39.91 22.78
N ASP A 235 -53.68 38.97 21.88
CA ASP A 235 -54.06 37.56 21.93
C ASP A 235 -52.80 36.65 21.94
N SER A 236 -52.86 35.44 21.35
CA SER A 236 -51.72 34.53 21.23
C SER A 236 -50.53 35.17 20.50
N ILE A 237 -49.33 35.04 21.09
CA ILE A 237 -48.08 35.53 20.49
C ILE A 237 -47.74 34.63 19.28
N PRO A 238 -47.68 35.18 18.06
CA PRO A 238 -47.33 34.40 16.87
C PRO A 238 -45.83 34.07 16.83
N GLN A 239 -45.48 33.05 16.04
CA GLN A 239 -44.09 32.73 15.71
C GLN A 239 -43.44 33.82 14.85
N CYS A 240 -42.11 33.77 14.79
CA CYS A 240 -41.30 34.67 13.99
C CYS A 240 -41.54 34.45 12.48
N GLY A 241 -41.60 35.54 11.70
CA GLY A 241 -41.77 35.47 10.24
C GLY A 241 -40.45 35.34 9.46
N HIS A 242 -39.32 35.19 10.16
CA HIS A 242 -37.99 35.11 9.56
C HIS A 242 -37.51 33.67 9.45
N LYS A 243 -36.46 33.47 8.64
CA LYS A 243 -35.76 32.19 8.49
C LYS A 243 -35.13 31.72 9.80
N ALA A 244 -34.99 30.41 9.98
CA ALA A 244 -34.35 29.82 11.16
C ALA A 244 -32.93 30.37 11.41
N ALA A 245 -32.58 30.49 12.69
CA ALA A 245 -31.31 31.05 13.19
C ALA A 245 -30.95 32.44 12.64
N HIS A 246 -31.94 33.29 12.34
CA HIS A 246 -31.68 34.68 11.95
C HIS A 246 -31.06 35.50 13.10
N PHE A 247 -30.28 36.51 12.74
CA PHE A 247 -29.75 37.47 13.70
C PHE A 247 -30.82 38.51 14.09
N GLY A 248 -30.69 39.08 15.29
CA GLY A 248 -31.54 40.16 15.77
C GLY A 248 -32.85 39.69 16.41
N LYS A 249 -33.78 40.62 16.61
CA LYS A 249 -35.01 40.35 17.38
C LYS A 249 -36.02 39.53 16.58
N HIS A 250 -36.67 38.58 17.23
CA HIS A 250 -37.74 37.78 16.63
C HIS A 250 -38.99 38.64 16.43
N THR A 251 -39.45 38.75 15.18
CA THR A 251 -40.60 39.58 14.80
C THR A 251 -41.54 38.79 13.91
N CYS A 252 -42.83 38.92 14.15
CA CYS A 252 -43.85 38.42 13.23
C CYS A 252 -44.17 39.45 12.14
N ASP A 253 -44.76 39.00 11.03
CA ASP A 253 -45.08 39.83 9.87
C ASP A 253 -45.95 41.05 10.19
N LYS A 254 -46.80 40.95 11.22
CA LYS A 254 -47.66 42.06 11.67
C LYS A 254 -46.81 43.25 12.16
N VAL A 255 -45.70 42.98 12.86
CA VAL A 255 -44.82 44.02 13.43
C VAL A 255 -43.88 44.58 12.36
N VAL A 256 -43.39 43.75 11.44
CA VAL A 256 -42.55 44.20 10.32
C VAL A 256 -43.30 45.20 9.44
N ARG A 257 -44.57 44.93 9.12
CA ARG A 257 -45.43 45.85 8.35
C ARG A 257 -45.69 47.18 9.10
N MET A 258 -45.85 47.15 10.43
CA MET A 258 -46.01 48.37 11.23
C MET A 258 -44.75 49.25 11.26
N LYS A 259 -43.54 48.68 11.23
CA LYS A 259 -42.29 49.47 11.20
C LYS A 259 -41.93 49.97 9.79
N CYS A 260 -42.20 49.20 8.75
CA CYS A 260 -41.94 49.60 7.36
C CYS A 260 -42.83 50.78 6.90
N ALA A 261 -44.08 50.82 7.38
CA ALA A 261 -44.99 51.95 7.12
C ALA A 261 -44.48 53.29 7.69
N ARG A 262 -43.63 53.26 8.73
CA ARG A 262 -43.08 54.47 9.36
C ARG A 262 -41.77 54.95 8.74
N TYR A 263 -41.02 54.07 8.07
CA TYR A 263 -39.77 54.41 7.38
C TYR A 263 -39.99 54.90 5.93
N LEU A 264 -41.03 54.41 5.24
CA LEU A 264 -41.42 54.88 3.90
C LEU A 264 -42.08 56.28 3.90
N ALA A 265 -42.36 56.85 5.08
CA ALA A 265 -42.86 58.22 5.20
C ALA A 265 -41.75 59.30 5.18
N LEU A 266 -40.47 58.92 5.20
CA LEU A 266 -39.34 59.87 5.31
C LEU A 266 -38.42 59.93 4.09
N PHE A 267 -38.63 59.11 3.05
CA PHE A 267 -37.89 59.22 1.79
C PHE A 267 -38.79 58.84 0.59
N PRO A 268 -39.17 59.79 -0.28
CA PRO A 268 -39.73 59.46 -1.57
C PRO A 268 -38.58 59.16 -2.53
N ILE A 269 -38.15 57.91 -2.58
CA ILE A 269 -37.33 57.42 -3.71
C ILE A 269 -38.17 56.38 -4.43
N ALA A 270 -38.26 56.58 -5.74
CA ALA A 270 -39.20 55.97 -6.65
C ALA A 270 -39.26 54.44 -6.52
N LYS A 271 -40.48 53.92 -6.66
CA LYS A 271 -40.72 52.55 -7.13
C LYS A 271 -40.04 52.41 -8.48
N GLU A 272 -38.98 51.62 -8.55
CA GLU A 272 -38.66 50.76 -9.68
C GLU A 272 -37.55 49.79 -9.24
N ASP A 273 -37.69 48.56 -9.71
CA ASP A 273 -37.00 47.34 -9.27
C ASP A 273 -35.50 47.51 -8.97
N VAL A 274 -35.13 47.30 -7.69
CA VAL A 274 -33.75 47.03 -7.29
C VAL A 274 -33.74 45.73 -6.50
N ASP A 275 -33.27 44.67 -7.14
CA ASP A 275 -32.93 43.40 -6.50
C ASP A 275 -31.91 43.64 -5.39
N LEU A 276 -32.36 43.54 -4.14
CA LEU A 276 -31.55 43.76 -2.94
C LEU A 276 -30.70 42.53 -2.57
N ALA A 277 -30.05 41.91 -3.56
CA ALA A 277 -29.43 40.60 -3.39
C ALA A 277 -27.91 40.54 -3.57
N THR A 278 -27.19 41.58 -4.03
CA THR A 278 -25.82 41.31 -4.55
C THR A 278 -24.66 42.20 -4.14
N THR A 279 -24.78 43.15 -3.21
CA THR A 279 -23.57 43.86 -2.75
C THR A 279 -23.68 44.42 -1.33
N PHE A 280 -23.66 43.52 -0.34
CA PHE A 280 -23.28 43.90 1.03
C PHE A 280 -21.75 44.05 1.08
N ILE A 281 -21.23 45.20 0.68
CA ILE A 281 -19.92 45.66 1.17
C ILE A 281 -20.20 46.38 2.49
N PRO A 282 -19.50 46.07 3.60
CA PRO A 282 -19.77 46.71 4.89
C PRO A 282 -19.62 48.23 4.78
N TYR A 283 -20.69 48.94 5.12
CA TYR A 283 -20.81 50.41 5.18
C TYR A 283 -19.70 51.08 6.03
N GLN A 284 -18.94 50.29 6.81
CA GLN A 284 -17.77 50.72 7.58
C GLN A 284 -16.59 51.23 6.72
N SER A 285 -16.52 50.86 5.44
CA SER A 285 -15.34 51.09 4.58
C SER A 285 -15.32 52.44 3.85
N PHE A 286 -16.41 53.22 3.88
CA PHE A 286 -16.50 54.50 3.17
C PHE A 286 -15.85 55.68 3.92
N ILE A 287 -15.61 55.54 5.23
CA ILE A 287 -15.29 56.66 6.12
C ILE A 287 -13.78 56.74 6.42
N ASN A 288 -12.99 55.69 6.13
CA ASN A 288 -11.57 55.57 6.49
C ASN A 288 -10.67 55.16 5.30
N LYS A 289 -9.37 55.45 5.40
CA LYS A 289 -8.34 54.89 4.49
C LYS A 289 -8.38 53.37 4.56
N HIS A 290 -8.41 52.70 3.41
CA HIS A 290 -8.41 51.23 3.33
C HIS A 290 -7.27 50.74 2.42
N HIS A 291 -6.96 49.45 2.47
CA HIS A 291 -5.91 48.85 1.65
C HIS A 291 -6.45 48.45 0.27
N CYS A 292 -5.64 48.66 -0.76
CA CYS A 292 -5.93 48.15 -2.10
C CYS A 292 -6.06 46.61 -2.06
N GLN A 293 -7.05 46.07 -2.77
CA GLN A 293 -7.27 44.62 -2.87
C GLN A 293 -6.71 44.01 -4.17
N GLU A 294 -6.19 44.85 -5.07
CA GLU A 294 -5.63 44.43 -6.36
C GLU A 294 -4.25 43.75 -6.19
N GLN A 295 -3.87 42.90 -7.15
CA GLN A 295 -2.58 42.20 -7.17
C GLN A 295 -1.46 43.06 -7.79
N CYS A 296 -0.20 42.71 -7.52
CA CYS A 296 0.97 43.36 -8.11
C CYS A 296 0.97 43.32 -9.65
N GLU A 297 1.24 44.45 -10.30
CA GLU A 297 1.29 44.59 -11.76
C GLU A 297 2.69 44.46 -12.35
N HIS A 298 3.75 44.37 -11.53
CA HIS A 298 5.11 44.20 -12.04
C HIS A 298 5.30 42.87 -12.80
N PRO A 299 6.20 42.82 -13.80
CA PRO A 299 6.57 41.58 -14.50
C PRO A 299 7.25 40.59 -13.55
N GLY A 300 7.06 39.29 -13.79
CA GLY A 300 7.55 38.25 -12.88
C GLY A 300 6.59 37.96 -11.72
N VAL A 301 6.99 36.98 -10.91
CA VAL A 301 6.24 36.55 -9.71
C VAL A 301 6.84 37.15 -8.45
N CYS A 302 6.00 37.55 -7.48
CA CYS A 302 6.47 38.26 -6.28
C CYS A 302 7.11 37.32 -5.25
N LYS A 303 6.72 36.04 -5.26
CA LYS A 303 7.23 35.02 -4.35
C LYS A 303 7.15 33.65 -5.01
N VAL A 304 8.24 32.89 -4.93
CA VAL A 304 8.26 31.46 -5.26
C VAL A 304 8.29 30.70 -3.93
N LEU A 305 7.31 29.83 -3.69
CA LEU A 305 7.32 28.98 -2.51
C LEU A 305 8.34 27.86 -2.75
N THR A 306 9.35 27.78 -1.88
CA THR A 306 10.39 26.73 -1.92
C THR A 306 9.83 25.35 -1.57
N GLU A 307 8.71 25.30 -0.85
CA GLU A 307 8.00 24.05 -0.57
C GLU A 307 6.83 23.88 -1.57
N PRO A 308 6.82 22.80 -2.39
CA PRO A 308 5.74 22.55 -3.34
C PRO A 308 4.43 22.28 -2.62
N LYS A 309 3.33 22.85 -3.15
CA LYS A 309 1.99 22.64 -2.61
C LYS A 309 1.55 21.20 -2.90
N LYS A 310 1.19 20.49 -1.85
CA LYS A 310 0.58 19.15 -1.91
C LYS A 310 -0.92 19.30 -2.18
N ASN A 311 -1.42 18.68 -3.25
CA ASN A 311 -2.84 18.66 -3.56
C ASN A 311 -3.30 17.22 -3.80
N GLU A 312 -4.27 16.74 -3.02
CA GLU A 312 -4.85 15.40 -3.20
C GLU A 312 -5.80 15.43 -4.41
N GLN A 313 -5.49 14.64 -5.44
CA GLN A 313 -6.33 14.48 -6.62
C GLN A 313 -6.73 13.01 -6.79
N LYS A 314 -7.84 12.77 -7.48
CA LYS A 314 -8.26 11.43 -7.89
C LYS A 314 -7.80 11.19 -9.33
N TYR A 315 -6.99 10.16 -9.53
CA TYR A 315 -6.70 9.58 -10.83
C TYR A 315 -7.71 8.47 -11.11
N GLN A 316 -8.22 8.40 -12.33
CA GLN A 316 -9.03 7.28 -12.80
C GLN A 316 -8.28 6.62 -13.95
N GLY A 317 -7.73 5.43 -13.69
CA GLY A 317 -7.02 4.66 -14.70
C GLY A 317 -7.96 4.06 -15.74
N LEU A 318 -7.39 3.66 -16.88
CA LEU A 318 -8.13 3.07 -17.99
C LEU A 318 -8.83 1.75 -17.61
N SER A 319 -8.31 1.01 -16.62
CA SER A 319 -8.93 -0.19 -16.05
C SER A 319 -10.12 0.09 -15.12
N GLY A 320 -10.53 1.36 -14.97
CA GLY A 320 -11.65 1.77 -14.12
C GLY A 320 -11.30 1.95 -12.64
N THR A 321 -10.05 1.72 -12.25
CA THR A 321 -9.54 1.94 -10.89
C THR A 321 -9.42 3.43 -10.59
N SER A 322 -10.10 3.91 -9.55
CA SER A 322 -9.91 5.27 -9.03
C SER A 322 -8.99 5.26 -7.82
N SER A 323 -7.89 6.03 -7.87
CA SER A 323 -6.95 6.15 -6.75
C SER A 323 -6.66 7.60 -6.44
N LYS A 324 -6.46 7.92 -5.17
CA LYS A 324 -6.01 9.25 -4.73
C LYS A 324 -4.50 9.33 -4.83
N PHE A 325 -3.96 10.44 -5.35
CA PHE A 325 -2.53 10.71 -5.36
C PHE A 325 -2.26 12.16 -4.93
N ILE A 326 -1.06 12.41 -4.41
CA ILE A 326 -0.62 13.76 -4.04
C ILE A 326 0.11 14.37 -5.22
N LYS A 327 -0.50 15.37 -5.85
CA LYS A 327 0.15 16.20 -6.85
C LYS A 327 0.99 17.26 -6.15
N TYR A 328 2.30 17.26 -6.41
CA TYR A 328 3.20 18.33 -6.02
C TYR A 328 3.18 19.40 -7.12
N THR A 329 2.72 20.60 -6.77
CA THR A 329 2.73 21.74 -7.69
C THR A 329 3.61 22.82 -7.10
N GLN A 330 4.61 23.28 -7.85
CA GLN A 330 5.35 24.45 -7.45
C GLN A 330 4.43 25.68 -7.62
N VAL A 331 4.29 26.45 -6.55
CA VAL A 331 3.36 27.58 -6.50
C VAL A 331 4.17 28.87 -6.40
N SER A 332 3.99 29.71 -7.39
CA SER A 332 4.38 31.11 -7.35
C SER A 332 3.15 31.99 -7.11
N GLU A 333 3.31 33.09 -6.38
CA GLU A 333 2.21 34.03 -6.10
C GLU A 333 2.58 35.46 -6.44
N LYS A 334 1.58 36.21 -6.92
CA LYS A 334 1.60 37.68 -6.97
C LYS A 334 0.99 38.22 -5.68
N LEU A 335 1.78 39.02 -4.94
CA LEU A 335 1.34 39.60 -3.68
C LEU A 335 0.32 40.73 -3.91
N LYS A 336 -0.51 40.99 -2.90
CA LYS A 336 -1.47 42.11 -2.91
C LYS A 336 -0.73 43.45 -2.87
N CYS A 337 -1.35 44.45 -3.49
CA CYS A 337 -0.82 45.80 -3.49
C CYS A 337 -0.75 46.38 -2.06
N SER A 338 0.37 47.00 -1.71
CA SER A 338 0.60 47.60 -0.39
C SER A 338 0.09 49.04 -0.27
N LYS A 339 -0.40 49.63 -1.38
CA LYS A 339 -0.90 51.00 -1.41
C LYS A 339 -2.23 51.16 -0.69
N LYS A 340 -2.38 52.29 0.02
CA LYS A 340 -3.62 52.66 0.72
C LYS A 340 -4.47 53.57 -0.17
N ILE A 341 -5.76 53.28 -0.23
CA ILE A 341 -6.76 54.06 -0.94
C ILE A 341 -7.34 55.10 0.03
N PRO A 342 -7.40 56.39 -0.35
CA PRO A 342 -7.97 57.44 0.48
C PRO A 342 -9.49 57.27 0.68
N PRO A 343 -10.08 57.89 1.73
CA PRO A 343 -11.52 57.89 1.93
C PRO A 343 -12.26 58.44 0.69
N ASN A 344 -13.47 57.94 0.43
CA ASN A 344 -14.29 58.28 -0.75
C ASN A 344 -13.71 57.91 -2.13
N SER A 345 -12.61 57.14 -2.20
CA SER A 345 -12.12 56.57 -3.44
C SER A 345 -12.17 55.05 -3.38
N PHE A 346 -12.38 54.39 -4.52
CA PHE A 346 -12.31 52.94 -4.65
C PHE A 346 -10.99 52.44 -5.25
N LYS A 347 -10.12 53.35 -5.73
CA LYS A 347 -8.85 53.02 -6.40
C LYS A 347 -7.77 54.06 -6.07
N HIS A 348 -6.49 53.69 -6.18
CA HIS A 348 -5.35 54.62 -6.15
C HIS A 348 -4.77 54.79 -7.55
N GLU A 349 -3.99 55.84 -7.78
CA GLU A 349 -3.30 56.07 -9.06
C GLU A 349 -1.93 55.38 -9.11
N GLY A 350 -1.47 55.08 -10.33
CA GLY A 350 -0.20 54.39 -10.60
C GLY A 350 -0.24 52.87 -10.39
N PRO A 351 0.83 52.16 -10.80
CA PRO A 351 0.82 50.71 -10.86
C PRO A 351 0.69 50.07 -9.48
N HIS A 352 0.08 48.89 -9.44
CA HIS A 352 -0.06 48.10 -8.23
C HIS A 352 1.27 47.42 -7.88
N CYS A 353 1.83 47.71 -6.71
CA CYS A 353 3.08 47.10 -6.22
C CYS A 353 2.95 46.69 -4.75
N HIS A 354 3.76 45.72 -4.31
CA HIS A 354 3.84 45.28 -2.92
C HIS A 354 5.08 45.82 -2.18
N ASN A 355 6.12 46.26 -2.91
CA ASN A 355 7.32 46.93 -2.40
C ASN A 355 7.97 47.77 -3.51
N GLU A 356 8.60 48.91 -3.20
CA GLU A 356 9.23 49.78 -4.20
C GLU A 356 10.53 49.17 -4.77
N ASP A 357 11.23 48.34 -3.98
CA ASP A 357 12.48 47.64 -4.35
C ASP A 357 12.33 46.09 -4.39
N GLY A 358 11.11 45.58 -4.59
CA GLY A 358 10.84 44.14 -4.55
C GLY A 358 11.52 43.38 -5.69
N VAL A 359 12.35 42.37 -5.37
CA VAL A 359 12.85 41.41 -6.36
C VAL A 359 11.69 40.55 -6.83
N HIS A 360 11.42 40.58 -8.14
CA HIS A 360 10.45 39.71 -8.80
C HIS A 360 11.22 38.56 -9.45
N PHE A 361 10.67 37.36 -9.36
CA PHE A 361 11.27 36.14 -9.86
C PHE A 361 10.73 35.77 -11.24
N CYS A 362 11.45 34.90 -11.95
CA CYS A 362 11.06 34.42 -13.27
C CYS A 362 9.65 33.79 -13.29
N ASP A 363 8.90 34.03 -14.37
CA ASP A 363 7.56 33.47 -14.58
C ASP A 363 7.57 31.93 -14.71
N SER A 364 8.73 31.35 -15.02
CA SER A 364 8.97 29.90 -15.11
C SER A 364 9.15 29.21 -13.76
N GLN A 365 8.79 29.86 -12.64
CA GLN A 365 8.81 29.29 -11.28
C GLN A 365 10.20 28.91 -10.75
N CYS A 366 11.28 29.46 -11.32
CA CYS A 366 12.64 29.32 -10.77
C CYS A 366 12.93 30.40 -9.71
N THR A 367 13.96 30.19 -8.89
CA THR A 367 14.35 31.12 -7.81
C THR A 367 15.20 32.29 -8.28
N LEU A 368 15.40 32.47 -9.59
CA LEU A 368 16.20 33.54 -10.18
C LEU A 368 15.36 34.81 -10.44
N PRO A 369 15.99 36.00 -10.45
CA PRO A 369 15.32 37.25 -10.80
C PRO A 369 14.71 37.23 -12.20
N TYR A 370 13.59 37.94 -12.37
CA TYR A 370 12.95 38.15 -13.65
C TYR A 370 13.96 38.74 -14.66
N GLY A 371 14.10 38.11 -15.83
CA GLY A 371 15.04 38.52 -16.87
C GLY A 371 16.46 37.92 -16.77
N HIS A 372 16.65 36.83 -16.02
CA HIS A 372 17.94 36.13 -15.96
C HIS A 372 18.34 35.52 -17.33
N VAL A 373 19.66 35.39 -17.56
CA VAL A 373 20.24 35.01 -18.87
C VAL A 373 20.23 33.51 -19.17
N GLN A 374 19.99 32.67 -18.16
CA GLN A 374 19.91 31.21 -18.32
C GLN A 374 18.65 30.82 -19.12
N THR A 375 18.85 30.07 -20.21
CA THR A 375 17.76 29.50 -21.02
C THR A 375 17.21 28.20 -20.43
N LEU A 376 18.04 27.45 -19.71
CA LEU A 376 17.70 26.20 -19.03
C LEU A 376 17.40 26.50 -17.56
N HIS A 377 16.26 26.00 -17.07
CA HIS A 377 15.80 26.21 -15.70
C HIS A 377 15.95 24.90 -14.92
N GLU A 378 16.62 24.95 -13.76
CA GLU A 378 16.56 23.87 -12.74
C GLU A 378 15.18 23.90 -12.06
N THR A 379 14.12 23.60 -12.79
CA THR A 379 12.81 23.36 -12.17
C THR A 379 12.76 21.93 -11.68
N SER A 380 12.26 21.72 -10.47
CA SER A 380 11.90 20.38 -9.98
C SER A 380 10.98 19.74 -11.01
N HIS A 381 11.45 18.69 -11.70
CA HIS A 381 10.69 18.10 -12.78
C HIS A 381 9.29 17.70 -12.28
N GLY A 382 8.27 18.18 -12.99
CA GLY A 382 6.88 17.91 -12.65
C GLY A 382 6.51 16.44 -12.87
N ASN A 383 5.29 16.09 -12.50
CA ASN A 383 4.76 14.75 -12.75
C ASN A 383 4.83 14.38 -14.24
N MET A 384 4.94 13.09 -14.55
CA MET A 384 5.03 12.54 -15.91
C MET A 384 3.69 12.59 -16.67
N ILE A 385 3.09 13.78 -16.76
CA ILE A 385 1.74 14.03 -17.32
C ILE A 385 1.67 13.65 -18.81
N GLN A 386 2.80 13.74 -19.52
CA GLN A 386 2.90 13.44 -20.96
C GLN A 386 3.42 12.03 -21.25
N ALA A 387 3.70 11.23 -20.22
CA ALA A 387 4.17 9.86 -20.39
C ALA A 387 3.06 8.85 -20.12
N GLU A 388 3.12 7.73 -20.82
CA GLU A 388 2.24 6.58 -20.65
C GLU A 388 3.05 5.37 -20.19
N PHE A 389 2.48 4.51 -19.36
CA PHE A 389 3.12 3.27 -18.95
C PHE A 389 3.13 2.23 -20.09
N ALA A 390 4.30 1.62 -20.27
CA ALA A 390 4.51 0.47 -21.13
C ALA A 390 4.92 -0.72 -20.25
N THR A 391 4.12 -1.78 -20.24
CA THR A 391 4.36 -2.98 -19.42
C THR A 391 4.12 -4.26 -20.21
N GLU A 392 4.80 -5.33 -19.81
CA GLU A 392 4.59 -6.68 -20.38
C GLU A 392 3.28 -7.31 -19.90
N ASN A 393 2.82 -6.94 -18.69
CA ASN A 393 1.56 -7.37 -18.13
C ASN A 393 0.47 -6.33 -18.39
N ASP A 394 -0.77 -6.77 -18.65
CA ASP A 394 -1.92 -5.88 -18.87
C ASP A 394 -2.23 -4.99 -17.66
N GLU A 395 -1.90 -5.46 -16.45
CA GLU A 395 -2.04 -4.73 -15.19
C GLU A 395 -0.80 -4.92 -14.29
N PHE A 396 -0.41 -3.88 -13.56
CA PHE A 396 0.69 -3.87 -12.61
C PHE A 396 0.42 -2.90 -11.45
N GLU A 397 1.20 -2.96 -10.38
CA GLU A 397 1.07 -2.05 -9.23
C GLU A 397 2.31 -1.16 -9.08
N HIS A 398 2.12 0.16 -9.03
CA HIS A 398 3.20 1.14 -8.79
C HIS A 398 2.75 2.17 -7.75
N GLY A 399 3.54 2.36 -6.69
CA GLY A 399 3.21 3.31 -5.62
C GLY A 399 1.89 3.03 -4.89
N GLY A 400 1.42 1.77 -4.87
CA GLY A 400 0.12 1.38 -4.31
C GLY A 400 -1.07 1.60 -5.26
N HIS A 401 -0.80 1.92 -6.54
CA HIS A 401 -1.81 2.11 -7.57
C HIS A 401 -1.79 0.96 -8.56
N LYS A 402 -2.95 0.36 -8.85
CA LYS A 402 -3.12 -0.59 -9.94
C LYS A 402 -3.27 0.16 -11.27
N LEU A 403 -2.35 -0.10 -12.18
CA LEU A 403 -2.19 0.60 -13.45
C LEU A 403 -2.15 -0.41 -14.59
N GLY A 404 -2.59 0.01 -15.77
CA GLY A 404 -2.51 -0.77 -17.00
C GLY A 404 -1.67 -0.10 -18.08
N ILE A 405 -1.50 -0.80 -19.19
CA ILE A 405 -0.84 -0.27 -20.38
C ILE A 405 -1.59 1.00 -20.82
N ARG A 406 -0.84 2.08 -21.10
CA ARG A 406 -1.35 3.42 -21.50
C ARG A 406 -1.92 4.29 -20.37
N ASP A 407 -1.88 3.85 -19.11
CA ASP A 407 -2.16 4.77 -18.01
C ASP A 407 -1.13 5.91 -17.98
N GLN A 408 -1.57 7.12 -17.59
CA GLN A 408 -0.72 8.31 -17.58
C GLN A 408 0.14 8.37 -16.32
N GLY A 409 1.40 8.76 -16.46
CA GLY A 409 2.33 8.99 -15.34
C GLY A 409 2.05 10.26 -14.51
N ILE A 410 0.82 10.80 -14.55
CA ILE A 410 0.44 12.08 -13.91
C ILE A 410 0.63 12.12 -12.38
N PHE A 411 0.76 10.97 -11.72
CA PHE A 411 1.02 10.86 -10.28
C PHE A 411 2.48 10.46 -9.97
N VAL A 412 3.31 10.24 -10.99
CA VAL A 412 4.70 9.83 -10.86
C VAL A 412 5.61 11.02 -11.15
N LEU A 413 6.47 11.35 -10.20
CA LEU A 413 7.56 12.30 -10.40
C LEU A 413 8.72 11.56 -11.08
N CYS A 414 9.16 12.04 -12.25
CA CYS A 414 10.16 11.32 -13.05
C CYS A 414 11.49 11.12 -12.32
N ASN A 415 11.90 12.10 -11.50
CA ASN A 415 13.14 12.05 -10.73
C ASN A 415 13.10 10.99 -9.61
N PHE A 416 11.96 10.86 -8.93
CA PHE A 416 11.78 9.83 -7.91
C PHE A 416 11.62 8.44 -8.54
N HIS A 417 10.91 8.34 -9.67
CA HIS A 417 10.72 7.07 -10.37
C HIS A 417 12.05 6.43 -10.79
N CYS A 418 12.91 7.19 -11.48
CA CYS A 418 14.22 6.65 -11.91
C CYS A 418 15.11 6.30 -10.72
N LYS A 419 15.04 7.10 -9.63
CA LYS A 419 15.79 6.85 -8.40
C LYS A 419 15.32 5.61 -7.66
N GLU A 420 14.01 5.37 -7.59
CA GLU A 420 13.41 4.19 -6.97
C GLU A 420 13.69 2.92 -7.76
N LEU A 421 13.68 2.99 -9.10
CA LEU A 421 14.02 1.86 -9.97
C LEU A 421 15.49 1.43 -9.82
N GLY A 422 16.41 2.35 -9.52
CA GLY A 422 17.83 2.03 -9.46
C GLY A 422 18.38 1.76 -10.87
N ARG A 423 18.91 0.55 -11.13
CA ARG A 423 19.39 0.17 -12.47
C ARG A 423 18.19 -0.05 -13.42
N HIS A 424 18.11 0.68 -14.54
CA HIS A 424 16.96 0.64 -15.45
C HIS A 424 17.30 1.08 -16.88
N ARG A 425 16.38 0.82 -17.82
CA ARG A 425 16.42 1.26 -19.23
C ARG A 425 15.22 2.15 -19.53
N HIS A 426 15.38 3.11 -20.44
CA HIS A 426 14.28 3.91 -21.00
C HIS A 426 13.82 3.35 -22.33
N ILE A 427 12.59 3.65 -22.72
CA ILE A 427 12.04 3.29 -24.04
C ILE A 427 11.57 4.58 -24.71
N ASP A 428 12.00 4.81 -25.95
CA ASP A 428 11.50 5.92 -26.77
C ASP A 428 11.33 5.49 -28.24
N TYR A 429 10.60 6.30 -28.99
CA TYR A 429 10.47 6.12 -30.43
C TYR A 429 11.81 6.28 -31.13
N TYR A 430 12.02 5.41 -32.10
CA TYR A 430 13.18 5.42 -32.97
C TYR A 430 13.36 6.78 -33.67
N GLN A 431 14.45 7.49 -33.37
CA GLN A 431 14.65 8.87 -33.80
C GLN A 431 15.22 9.03 -35.22
N ASN A 432 15.76 7.98 -35.88
CA ASN A 432 16.60 8.22 -37.07
C ASN A 432 16.48 7.17 -38.21
N LYS A 433 15.58 7.40 -39.19
CA LYS A 433 15.33 6.51 -40.35
C LYS A 433 16.52 6.26 -41.30
N GLU A 434 17.56 7.08 -41.30
CA GLU A 434 18.64 6.98 -42.30
C GLU A 434 19.76 5.98 -41.95
N ASN A 435 19.93 5.59 -40.69
CA ASN A 435 21.01 4.69 -40.26
C ASN A 435 20.67 3.18 -40.40
N CYS A 436 19.52 2.84 -40.98
CA CYS A 436 19.00 1.47 -41.09
C CYS A 436 19.71 0.59 -42.14
N LYS A 437 20.89 0.98 -42.65
CA LYS A 437 21.64 0.19 -43.65
C LYS A 437 22.91 -0.49 -43.13
N LEU A 438 23.25 -0.30 -41.86
CA LEU A 438 24.40 -0.95 -41.25
C LEU A 438 23.91 -1.63 -39.96
N ASN A 439 24.06 -2.95 -39.88
CA ASN A 439 23.71 -3.78 -38.73
C ASN A 439 24.55 -3.51 -37.46
N ASP A 440 25.15 -2.31 -37.34
CA ASP A 440 26.17 -1.94 -36.35
C ASP A 440 25.72 -0.85 -35.35
N ASN A 441 24.41 -0.59 -35.20
CA ASN A 441 23.93 0.48 -34.31
C ASN A 441 23.64 0.02 -32.87
N GLN A 442 24.28 -1.04 -32.39
CA GLN A 442 24.35 -1.29 -30.94
C GLN A 442 25.48 -0.42 -30.37
N THR A 443 25.10 0.66 -29.69
CA THR A 443 26.06 1.49 -28.95
C THR A 443 25.95 1.19 -27.46
N SER A 444 26.89 1.68 -26.64
CA SER A 444 26.82 1.52 -25.18
C SER A 444 25.54 2.08 -24.55
N ASP A 445 24.82 2.94 -25.26
CA ASP A 445 23.72 3.73 -24.74
C ASP A 445 22.39 3.48 -25.46
N LEU A 446 22.36 2.61 -26.49
CA LEU A 446 21.18 2.36 -27.30
C LEU A 446 21.13 0.91 -27.80
N ARG A 447 19.97 0.26 -27.67
CA ARG A 447 19.69 -1.08 -28.21
C ARG A 447 18.29 -1.13 -28.85
N HIS A 448 18.21 -1.57 -30.11
CA HIS A 448 16.92 -1.69 -30.81
C HIS A 448 16.01 -2.75 -30.17
N ILE A 449 14.69 -2.54 -30.23
CA ILE A 449 13.70 -3.49 -29.72
C ILE A 449 13.06 -4.24 -30.90
N ASP A 450 13.40 -5.51 -31.07
CA ASP A 450 12.87 -6.38 -32.14
C ASP A 450 11.45 -6.93 -31.85
N GLY A 451 10.63 -6.19 -31.10
CA GLY A 451 9.33 -6.64 -30.59
C GLY A 451 8.24 -5.58 -30.62
N LEU A 452 6.98 -6.03 -30.56
CA LEU A 452 5.80 -5.16 -30.53
C LEU A 452 5.61 -4.57 -29.12
N VAL A 453 6.16 -3.38 -28.89
CA VAL A 453 6.05 -2.69 -27.59
C VAL A 453 4.99 -1.59 -27.64
N HIS A 454 4.05 -1.61 -26.69
CA HIS A 454 3.06 -0.53 -26.52
C HIS A 454 3.67 0.71 -25.83
N PRO A 455 3.08 1.90 -25.98
CA PRO A 455 1.98 2.27 -26.89
C PRO A 455 2.44 2.33 -28.37
N ASN A 456 1.50 2.19 -29.32
CA ASN A 456 1.78 2.19 -30.76
C ASN A 456 2.81 1.13 -31.18
N SER A 457 2.43 -0.14 -31.08
CA SER A 457 3.28 -1.29 -31.37
C SER A 457 3.78 -1.37 -32.82
N ASP A 458 3.11 -0.65 -33.73
CA ASP A 458 3.48 -0.48 -35.14
C ASP A 458 4.69 0.44 -35.36
N LYS A 459 5.05 1.26 -34.36
CA LYS A 459 6.21 2.15 -34.43
C LYS A 459 7.43 1.51 -33.78
N PRO A 460 8.58 1.46 -34.48
CA PRO A 460 9.84 0.97 -33.92
C PRO A 460 10.28 1.82 -32.73
N LYS A 461 10.85 1.16 -31.73
CA LYS A 461 11.33 1.77 -30.48
C LYS A 461 12.70 1.22 -30.12
N ASP A 462 13.43 1.99 -29.34
CA ASP A 462 14.75 1.63 -28.84
C ASP A 462 14.76 1.64 -27.31
N PHE A 463 15.54 0.75 -26.72
CA PHE A 463 16.01 0.91 -25.35
C PHE A 463 17.14 1.95 -25.34
N LEU A 464 17.01 2.92 -24.44
CA LEU A 464 17.97 4.01 -24.27
C LEU A 464 18.55 3.97 -22.86
N SER A 465 19.84 4.30 -22.72
CA SER A 465 20.43 4.52 -21.41
C SER A 465 19.86 5.79 -20.78
N HIS A 466 19.90 5.85 -19.46
CA HIS A 466 19.48 7.04 -18.72
C HIS A 466 20.22 8.31 -19.19
N ARG A 467 21.51 8.18 -19.52
CA ARG A 467 22.35 9.28 -20.00
C ARG A 467 21.89 9.82 -21.35
N LEU A 468 21.45 8.95 -22.26
CA LEU A 468 21.03 9.35 -23.60
C LEU A 468 19.59 9.89 -23.61
N PHE A 469 18.76 9.42 -22.68
CA PHE A 469 17.38 9.86 -22.53
C PHE A 469 17.23 11.17 -21.73
N TRP A 470 18.13 11.45 -20.77
CA TRP A 470 18.07 12.65 -19.91
C TRP A 470 19.40 13.42 -19.81
N GLU A 471 19.33 14.76 -19.82
CA GLU A 471 20.43 15.64 -19.42
C GLU A 471 20.30 16.06 -17.93
N HIS A 472 20.88 15.24 -17.06
CA HIS A 472 21.34 15.45 -15.65
C HIS A 472 20.50 16.21 -14.59
N PRO A 473 19.67 15.48 -13.81
CA PRO A 473 19.27 15.88 -12.45
C PRO A 473 19.70 14.91 -11.31
N TYR A 474 20.72 14.05 -11.51
CA TYR A 474 21.14 13.00 -10.53
C TYR A 474 22.60 13.11 -10.10
N THR A 475 22.95 12.51 -8.96
CA THR A 475 24.32 12.46 -8.46
C THR A 475 25.23 11.59 -9.33
N VAL A 476 26.55 11.80 -9.27
CA VAL A 476 27.53 11.00 -10.03
C VAL A 476 27.43 9.51 -9.69
N GLN A 477 27.14 9.17 -8.42
CA GLN A 477 26.97 7.77 -7.99
C GLN A 477 25.72 7.13 -8.59
N GLU A 478 24.59 7.85 -8.61
CA GLU A 478 23.34 7.37 -9.23
C GLU A 478 23.52 7.16 -10.74
N GLN A 479 24.19 8.10 -11.43
CA GLN A 479 24.49 7.97 -12.85
C GLN A 479 25.39 6.76 -13.16
N GLN A 480 26.36 6.45 -12.29
CA GLN A 480 27.19 5.26 -12.41
C GLN A 480 26.36 3.98 -12.26
N GLU A 481 25.44 3.92 -11.30
CA GLU A 481 24.57 2.76 -11.14
C GLU A 481 23.59 2.61 -12.31
N PHE A 482 23.03 3.70 -12.84
CA PHE A 482 22.16 3.66 -14.02
C PHE A 482 22.87 3.16 -15.30
N SER A 483 24.20 3.17 -15.31
CA SER A 483 25.00 2.69 -16.45
C SER A 483 25.24 1.18 -16.43
N LYS A 484 24.80 0.47 -15.39
CA LYS A 484 24.99 -0.98 -15.18
C LYS A 484 23.72 -1.77 -15.48
N CYS A 485 23.88 -3.06 -15.77
CA CYS A 485 22.80 -3.99 -16.10
C CYS A 485 21.73 -4.08 -14.99
N ASP A 486 20.46 -4.09 -15.40
CA ASP A 486 19.27 -4.11 -14.54
C ASP A 486 18.86 -5.53 -14.11
N HIS A 487 19.63 -6.56 -14.46
CA HIS A 487 19.32 -7.95 -14.10
C HIS A 487 19.64 -8.26 -12.62
N GLU A 488 18.60 -8.68 -11.87
CA GLU A 488 18.65 -9.02 -10.44
C GLU A 488 18.74 -10.55 -10.23
N TYR A 489 19.54 -11.00 -9.27
CA TYR A 489 19.64 -12.41 -8.91
C TYR A 489 18.39 -12.89 -8.14
N PRO A 490 17.70 -13.96 -8.58
CA PRO A 490 16.49 -14.46 -7.93
C PRO A 490 16.83 -15.35 -6.72
N ASP A 491 17.10 -14.75 -5.55
CA ASP A 491 17.20 -15.49 -4.28
C ASP A 491 16.26 -14.92 -3.20
N GLU A 492 15.15 -15.62 -2.96
CA GLU A 492 14.07 -15.18 -2.06
C GLU A 492 14.43 -15.17 -0.56
N LYS A 493 15.62 -15.67 -0.17
CA LYS A 493 15.96 -15.88 1.26
C LYS A 493 16.70 -14.73 1.96
N TYR A 494 17.02 -13.63 1.27
CA TYR A 494 17.71 -12.47 1.88
C TYR A 494 16.80 -11.48 2.64
N LYS A 495 15.50 -11.77 2.82
CA LYS A 495 14.58 -10.85 3.52
C LYS A 495 14.57 -10.95 5.06
N LYS A 496 15.34 -11.82 5.70
CA LYS A 496 15.31 -11.98 7.18
C LYS A 496 16.69 -12.15 7.81
N SER A 497 17.51 -11.09 7.82
CA SER A 497 18.52 -10.91 8.87
C SER A 497 19.13 -9.51 8.85
N SER A 498 18.51 -8.55 9.54
CA SER A 498 19.23 -7.50 10.29
C SER A 498 18.21 -6.65 11.04
N GLY A 499 18.23 -6.78 12.37
CA GLY A 499 17.67 -5.76 13.24
C GLY A 499 18.61 -4.55 13.25
N LEU A 500 17.99 -3.37 13.31
CA LEU A 500 18.56 -2.04 13.55
C LEU A 500 18.96 -1.21 12.31
N SER A 501 18.16 -0.17 12.08
CA SER A 501 18.35 1.08 11.32
C SER A 501 18.87 1.03 9.87
N SER A 502 17.98 1.37 8.95
CA SER A 502 18.23 2.06 7.67
C SER A 502 19.34 1.49 6.76
N ALA A 503 19.14 0.29 6.24
CA ALA A 503 19.71 -0.12 4.97
C ALA A 503 18.74 -1.08 4.25
N THR A 504 18.43 -0.77 3.00
CA THR A 504 17.65 -1.58 2.05
C THR A 504 18.21 -3.01 2.00
N PRO A 505 17.37 -4.07 1.89
CA PRO A 505 17.86 -5.44 1.67
C PRO A 505 18.81 -5.48 0.47
N SER A 506 19.98 -6.07 0.63
CA SER A 506 21.01 -6.11 -0.41
C SER A 506 20.58 -7.03 -1.56
N LYS A 507 19.96 -6.46 -2.58
CA LYS A 507 19.75 -7.10 -3.88
C LYS A 507 21.11 -7.27 -4.58
N SER A 508 21.35 -8.43 -5.17
CA SER A 508 22.56 -8.68 -5.97
C SER A 508 22.23 -8.48 -7.45
N TYR A 509 22.95 -7.58 -8.13
CA TYR A 509 22.73 -7.23 -9.53
C TYR A 509 23.92 -7.66 -10.42
N CYS A 510 23.67 -7.76 -11.72
CA CYS A 510 24.71 -7.99 -12.70
C CYS A 510 25.67 -6.78 -12.78
N GLU A 511 26.98 -6.99 -12.66
CA GLU A 511 27.99 -5.90 -12.69
C GLU A 511 28.46 -5.49 -14.09
N SER A 512 27.88 -6.07 -15.14
CA SER A 512 28.14 -5.69 -16.52
C SER A 512 27.50 -4.34 -16.88
N LYS A 513 27.95 -3.72 -17.99
CA LYS A 513 27.32 -2.51 -18.55
C LYS A 513 25.85 -2.76 -18.90
N LEU A 514 25.02 -1.71 -18.90
CA LEU A 514 23.58 -1.78 -19.16
C LEU A 514 23.23 -2.63 -20.39
N PHE A 515 23.89 -2.36 -21.52
CA PHE A 515 23.80 -3.15 -22.74
C PHE A 515 25.10 -3.92 -22.95
N HIS A 516 25.22 -5.09 -22.30
CA HIS A 516 26.33 -6.02 -22.52
C HIS A 516 25.96 -7.14 -23.50
N GLU A 517 26.96 -7.70 -24.18
CA GLU A 517 26.83 -8.93 -24.96
C GLU A 517 26.73 -10.15 -24.03
N SER A 518 26.18 -11.26 -24.55
CA SER A 518 26.10 -12.55 -23.87
C SER A 518 27.47 -13.01 -23.38
N LEU A 519 27.58 -13.28 -22.09
CA LEU A 519 28.81 -13.81 -21.48
C LEU A 519 28.78 -15.34 -21.55
N ASP A 520 29.83 -15.95 -22.12
CA ASP A 520 29.98 -17.40 -22.14
C ASP A 520 30.23 -17.93 -20.71
N PRO A 521 29.34 -18.76 -20.15
CA PRO A 521 29.50 -19.32 -18.81
C PRO A 521 30.71 -20.25 -18.66
N SER A 522 31.27 -20.73 -19.78
CA SER A 522 32.48 -21.56 -19.80
C SER A 522 33.78 -20.74 -19.76
N LEU A 523 33.70 -19.42 -19.92
CA LEU A 523 34.84 -18.51 -19.84
C LEU A 523 34.92 -17.81 -18.47
N PRO A 524 36.13 -17.50 -17.96
CA PRO A 524 36.29 -16.78 -16.70
C PRO A 524 35.69 -15.36 -16.77
N PRO A 525 35.08 -14.85 -15.68
CA PRO A 525 34.39 -13.57 -15.69
C PRO A 525 35.33 -12.38 -15.93
N PRO A 526 34.83 -11.25 -16.48
CA PRO A 526 35.65 -10.11 -16.93
C PRO A 526 36.53 -9.49 -15.84
N ASN A 527 36.09 -9.53 -14.58
CA ASN A 527 36.76 -8.90 -13.43
C ASN A 527 37.47 -9.88 -12.48
N VAL A 528 37.81 -11.09 -12.92
CA VAL A 528 38.66 -12.06 -12.17
C VAL A 528 38.03 -12.61 -10.87
N CYS A 529 36.94 -12.03 -10.38
CA CYS A 529 36.14 -12.48 -9.24
C CYS A 529 34.64 -12.50 -9.62
N GLY A 530 33.90 -13.51 -9.13
CA GLY A 530 32.47 -13.69 -9.43
C GLY A 530 32.15 -14.97 -10.22
N TYR A 531 30.90 -15.09 -10.67
CA TYR A 531 30.45 -16.16 -11.58
C TYR A 531 29.48 -15.61 -12.62
N VAL A 532 29.38 -16.30 -13.75
CA VAL A 532 28.37 -16.03 -14.80
C VAL A 532 27.22 -17.01 -14.59
N SER A 533 26.01 -16.48 -14.41
CA SER A 533 24.81 -17.30 -14.25
C SER A 533 24.43 -18.01 -15.56
N LEU A 534 23.55 -19.02 -15.47
CA LEU A 534 22.97 -19.69 -16.65
C LEU A 534 22.23 -18.72 -17.59
N GLY A 535 21.80 -17.56 -17.08
CA GLY A 535 21.22 -16.46 -17.86
C GLY A 535 22.26 -15.47 -18.42
N GLU A 536 23.54 -15.82 -18.44
CA GLU A 536 24.63 -15.04 -19.05
C GLU A 536 24.93 -13.68 -18.37
N HIS A 537 24.55 -13.54 -17.09
CA HIS A 537 24.82 -12.34 -16.27
C HIS A 537 25.92 -12.58 -15.23
N HIS A 538 26.82 -11.60 -15.04
CA HIS A 538 27.97 -11.66 -14.12
C HIS A 538 27.68 -11.05 -12.75
N PHE A 539 27.94 -11.81 -11.69
CA PHE A 539 27.76 -11.37 -10.29
C PHE A 539 29.07 -11.46 -9.49
N ASP A 540 29.32 -10.49 -8.62
CA ASP A 540 30.45 -10.49 -7.69
C ASP A 540 30.26 -11.53 -6.56
N CYS A 541 31.29 -12.33 -6.29
CA CYS A 541 31.26 -13.31 -5.21
C CYS A 541 31.47 -12.63 -3.85
N LYS A 542 30.42 -12.46 -3.04
CA LYS A 542 30.59 -12.31 -1.59
C LYS A 542 30.79 -13.71 -0.99
N SER A 543 31.86 -13.89 -0.22
CA SER A 543 32.32 -15.18 0.34
C SER A 543 31.16 -16.13 0.72
N PRO A 544 31.10 -17.36 0.16
CA PRO A 544 30.05 -18.29 0.49
C PRO A 544 30.18 -18.74 1.96
N ALA A 545 29.05 -18.77 2.68
CA ALA A 545 29.00 -19.40 3.99
C ALA A 545 29.29 -20.90 3.85
N ALA A 546 29.95 -21.50 4.83
CA ALA A 546 30.23 -22.93 4.89
C ALA A 546 28.97 -23.73 5.25
N PHE A 547 28.88 -24.98 4.78
CA PHE A 547 27.73 -25.86 5.00
C PHE A 547 28.14 -27.19 5.63
N HIS A 548 27.25 -27.72 6.47
CA HIS A 548 27.24 -29.12 6.85
C HIS A 548 26.11 -29.82 6.10
N ILE A 549 26.46 -30.60 5.10
CA ILE A 549 25.55 -31.23 4.14
C ILE A 549 25.26 -32.65 4.60
N ILE A 550 24.00 -33.01 4.81
CA ILE A 550 23.60 -34.32 5.30
C ILE A 550 22.70 -34.97 4.26
N PHE A 551 23.20 -36.02 3.60
CA PHE A 551 22.38 -36.85 2.71
C PHE A 551 21.76 -37.99 3.49
N VAL A 552 20.45 -38.13 3.37
CA VAL A 552 19.65 -39.22 3.92
C VAL A 552 19.06 -39.96 2.74
N LEU A 553 19.61 -41.13 2.44
CA LEU A 553 19.39 -41.85 1.20
C LEU A 553 18.53 -43.10 1.44
N ASP A 554 17.36 -43.16 0.81
CA ASP A 554 16.53 -44.35 0.81
C ASP A 554 17.21 -45.46 0.00
N ARG A 555 17.35 -46.64 0.62
CA ARG A 555 17.82 -47.86 -0.05
C ARG A 555 16.79 -48.98 0.06
N SER A 556 15.51 -48.64 0.16
CA SER A 556 14.41 -49.59 0.15
C SER A 556 14.38 -50.45 -1.11
N LEU A 557 13.62 -51.55 -1.08
CA LEU A 557 13.52 -52.47 -2.21
C LEU A 557 12.98 -51.79 -3.48
N SER A 558 12.12 -50.76 -3.34
CA SER A 558 11.64 -49.94 -4.47
C SER A 558 12.77 -49.19 -5.20
N MET A 559 13.92 -49.00 -4.56
CA MET A 559 15.09 -48.38 -5.17
C MET A 559 15.87 -49.34 -6.09
N SER A 560 15.47 -50.62 -6.15
CA SER A 560 15.97 -51.60 -7.11
C SER A 560 15.31 -51.52 -8.49
N ASP A 561 14.21 -50.77 -8.63
CA ASP A 561 13.52 -50.59 -9.91
C ASP A 561 14.43 -49.92 -10.95
N THR A 562 14.25 -50.31 -12.21
CA THR A 562 15.11 -49.88 -13.33
C THR A 562 14.45 -48.85 -14.25
N ASP A 563 13.33 -48.28 -13.83
CA ASP A 563 12.61 -47.20 -14.51
C ASP A 563 13.36 -45.85 -14.47
N LYS A 564 14.25 -45.67 -13.50
CA LYS A 564 15.27 -44.62 -13.47
C LYS A 564 16.65 -45.25 -13.39
N LYS A 565 17.62 -44.67 -14.09
CA LYS A 565 18.98 -45.21 -14.23
C LYS A 565 20.00 -44.06 -14.11
N PRO A 566 21.28 -44.37 -13.77
CA PRO A 566 22.37 -43.41 -13.79
C PRO A 566 22.43 -42.63 -15.12
N LEU A 567 22.80 -41.35 -15.06
CA LEU A 567 22.91 -40.50 -16.25
C LEU A 567 24.13 -40.88 -17.10
N GLN A 568 23.88 -41.19 -18.37
CA GLN A 568 24.92 -41.52 -19.34
C GLN A 568 25.84 -40.31 -19.61
N GLY A 569 27.14 -40.54 -19.76
CA GLY A 569 28.13 -39.49 -20.02
C GLY A 569 28.72 -38.83 -18.75
N THR A 570 28.31 -39.27 -17.56
CA THR A 570 28.92 -38.79 -16.30
C THR A 570 30.20 -39.56 -15.95
N PRO A 571 31.16 -38.96 -15.21
CA PRO A 571 32.45 -39.59 -14.88
C PRO A 571 32.32 -40.94 -14.17
N ILE A 572 31.24 -41.14 -13.41
CA ILE A 572 31.00 -42.35 -12.60
C ILE A 572 29.99 -43.32 -13.22
N TYR A 573 29.48 -43.03 -14.42
CA TYR A 573 28.48 -43.85 -15.09
C TYR A 573 28.92 -45.31 -15.22
N ASN A 574 30.16 -45.54 -15.69
CA ASN A 574 30.69 -46.88 -15.88
C ASN A 574 30.82 -47.66 -14.56
N ASN A 575 31.07 -46.96 -13.44
CA ASN A 575 31.14 -47.60 -12.11
C ASN A 575 29.75 -48.01 -11.62
N LEU A 576 28.74 -47.16 -11.86
CA LEU A 576 27.37 -47.39 -11.40
C LEU A 576 26.64 -48.45 -12.23
N VAL A 577 26.82 -48.49 -13.55
CA VAL A 577 26.10 -49.44 -14.40
C VAL A 577 26.43 -50.90 -14.10
N LEU A 578 27.61 -51.18 -13.55
CA LEU A 578 28.04 -52.54 -13.20
C LEU A 578 27.26 -53.14 -12.03
N THR A 579 26.87 -52.33 -11.05
CA THR A 579 26.33 -52.81 -9.77
C THR A 579 25.02 -52.13 -9.34
N HIS A 580 24.72 -50.95 -9.88
CA HIS A 580 23.64 -50.05 -9.48
C HIS A 580 22.93 -49.45 -10.71
N ASN A 581 22.55 -50.27 -11.71
CA ASN A 581 21.82 -49.78 -12.88
C ASN A 581 20.29 -49.66 -12.61
N ASN A 582 19.93 -48.90 -11.58
CA ASN A 582 18.58 -48.75 -11.02
C ASN A 582 18.37 -47.36 -10.39
N ARG A 583 17.21 -47.12 -9.77
CA ARG A 583 16.87 -45.87 -9.07
C ARG A 583 17.95 -45.47 -8.05
N LEU A 584 18.44 -46.43 -7.26
CA LEU A 584 19.49 -46.15 -6.26
C LEU A 584 20.78 -45.62 -6.92
N GLY A 585 21.20 -46.21 -8.04
CA GLY A 585 22.36 -45.70 -8.78
C GLY A 585 22.11 -44.35 -9.44
N ALA A 586 20.88 -44.03 -9.82
CA ALA A 586 20.53 -42.68 -10.28
C ALA A 586 20.70 -41.64 -9.17
N VAL A 587 20.32 -41.98 -7.93
CA VAL A 587 20.56 -41.15 -6.74
C VAL A 587 22.05 -40.98 -6.48
N TYR A 588 22.84 -42.07 -6.51
CA TYR A 588 24.30 -41.98 -6.34
C TYR A 588 24.97 -41.12 -7.41
N ASN A 589 24.45 -41.16 -8.64
CA ASN A 589 24.89 -40.29 -9.72
C ASN A 589 24.68 -38.81 -9.37
N ALA A 590 23.46 -38.46 -8.94
CA ALA A 590 23.10 -37.09 -8.58
C ALA A 590 23.90 -36.57 -7.38
N VAL A 591 24.05 -37.39 -6.33
CA VAL A 591 24.84 -37.02 -5.13
C VAL A 591 26.30 -36.76 -5.52
N TYR A 592 26.93 -37.62 -6.31
CA TYR A 592 28.30 -37.40 -6.76
C TYR A 592 28.45 -36.15 -7.60
N SER A 593 27.56 -35.95 -8.59
CA SER A 593 27.59 -34.75 -9.44
C SER A 593 27.43 -33.46 -8.63
N PHE A 594 26.58 -33.47 -7.61
CA PHE A 594 26.44 -32.35 -6.68
C PHE A 594 27.75 -32.06 -5.93
N LEU A 595 28.37 -33.08 -5.35
CA LEU A 595 29.62 -32.95 -4.59
C LEU A 595 30.79 -32.48 -5.48
N ASP A 596 30.92 -33.05 -6.68
CA ASP A 596 31.97 -32.73 -7.65
C ASP A 596 31.84 -31.29 -8.18
N THR A 597 30.61 -30.86 -8.50
CA THR A 597 30.33 -29.47 -8.90
C THR A 597 30.72 -28.49 -7.80
N ARG A 598 30.44 -28.84 -6.55
CA ARG A 598 30.71 -27.99 -5.38
C ARG A 598 32.21 -27.84 -5.12
N ILE A 599 32.97 -28.91 -5.23
CA ILE A 599 34.44 -28.88 -5.14
C ILE A 599 35.03 -28.07 -6.30
N SER A 600 34.52 -28.24 -7.51
CA SER A 600 34.99 -27.53 -8.71
C SER A 600 34.77 -26.02 -8.58
N SER A 601 33.61 -25.61 -8.08
CA SER A 601 33.32 -24.20 -7.75
C SER A 601 34.31 -23.63 -6.73
N PHE A 602 34.72 -24.42 -5.74
CA PHE A 602 35.66 -23.99 -4.71
C PHE A 602 37.09 -23.85 -5.24
N ARG A 603 37.57 -24.82 -6.01
CA ARG A 603 38.93 -24.80 -6.59
C ARG A 603 39.13 -23.62 -7.56
N SER A 604 38.10 -23.30 -8.36
CA SER A 604 38.13 -22.13 -9.24
C SER A 604 38.29 -20.82 -8.46
N SER A 605 37.84 -20.76 -7.20
CA SER A 605 37.95 -19.56 -6.36
C SER A 605 39.34 -19.37 -5.71
N GLN A 606 40.16 -20.42 -5.57
CA GLN A 606 41.47 -20.34 -4.93
C GLN A 606 42.62 -19.89 -5.85
N ASN A 607 42.52 -20.14 -7.15
CA ASN A 607 43.62 -19.90 -8.09
C ASN A 607 44.00 -18.41 -8.28
N PHE A 608 43.27 -17.47 -7.64
CA PHE A 608 43.53 -16.03 -7.71
C PHE A 608 43.87 -15.38 -6.34
N SER A 609 43.97 -16.18 -5.27
CA SER A 609 44.41 -15.74 -3.94
C SER A 609 45.86 -16.17 -3.71
N HIS A 610 46.83 -15.32 -4.06
CA HIS A 610 48.17 -15.44 -3.50
C HIS A 610 48.06 -15.12 -1.99
N ASN A 611 48.17 -16.16 -1.17
CA ASN A 611 48.18 -16.16 0.30
C ASN A 611 46.81 -16.32 0.99
N SER A 612 46.21 -17.51 0.86
CA SER A 612 45.67 -18.27 2.01
C SER A 612 45.14 -19.62 1.54
N ALA A 613 45.79 -20.71 1.99
CA ALA A 613 45.28 -22.06 1.81
C ALA A 613 44.07 -22.27 2.73
N THR A 614 42.89 -21.83 2.32
CA THR A 614 41.63 -22.09 3.04
C THR A 614 40.95 -23.28 2.38
N THR A 615 41.04 -24.48 2.96
CA THR A 615 40.36 -25.69 2.49
C THR A 615 38.84 -25.50 2.34
N PRO A 616 38.15 -26.36 1.55
CA PRO A 616 36.69 -26.37 1.50
C PRO A 616 36.14 -26.44 2.93
N GLN A 617 35.40 -25.42 3.37
CA GLN A 617 34.82 -25.42 4.71
C GLN A 617 33.61 -26.35 4.81
N ASP A 618 33.11 -26.88 3.69
CA ASP A 618 31.97 -27.78 3.69
C ASP A 618 32.32 -29.16 4.25
N SER A 619 31.39 -29.70 5.01
CA SER A 619 31.45 -31.07 5.50
C SER A 619 30.22 -31.86 5.07
N VAL A 620 30.37 -33.16 4.89
CA VAL A 620 29.32 -34.06 4.38
C VAL A 620 29.12 -35.24 5.32
N SER A 621 27.87 -35.56 5.60
CA SER A 621 27.44 -36.79 6.28
C SER A 621 26.56 -37.61 5.35
N LEU A 622 26.70 -38.94 5.38
CA LEU A 622 25.88 -39.88 4.62
C LEU A 622 25.13 -40.80 5.59
N ILE A 623 23.81 -40.82 5.46
CA ILE A 623 22.90 -41.74 6.16
C ILE A 623 22.19 -42.58 5.10
N PHE A 624 22.15 -43.89 5.29
CA PHE A 624 21.36 -44.81 4.49
C PHE A 624 20.24 -45.38 5.33
N PHE A 625 19.04 -45.53 4.76
CA PHE A 625 17.94 -46.15 5.50
C PHE A 625 17.08 -47.09 4.66
N ASP A 626 16.56 -48.10 5.36
CA ASP A 626 15.55 -49.05 4.91
C ASP A 626 14.60 -49.29 6.10
N HIS A 627 14.43 -50.52 6.62
CA HIS A 627 13.83 -50.73 7.94
C HIS A 627 14.75 -50.30 9.09
N GLU A 628 16.07 -50.23 8.85
CA GLU A 628 17.11 -49.70 9.74
C GLU A 628 17.66 -48.37 9.18
N ALA A 629 18.37 -47.58 10.00
CA ALA A 629 19.11 -46.40 9.52
C ALA A 629 20.58 -46.49 9.96
N ILE A 630 21.51 -46.31 9.03
CA ILE A 630 22.95 -46.49 9.20
C ILE A 630 23.63 -45.17 8.84
N ILE A 631 24.56 -44.71 9.70
CA ILE A 631 25.40 -43.55 9.41
C ILE A 631 26.71 -44.10 8.85
N GLU A 632 26.97 -43.86 7.56
CA GLU A 632 28.17 -44.34 6.88
C GLU A 632 29.33 -43.34 7.01
N SER A 633 29.02 -42.05 7.07
CA SER A 633 30.02 -40.98 7.16
C SER A 633 29.46 -39.82 7.97
N GLU A 634 30.27 -39.28 8.86
CA GLU A 634 29.90 -38.17 9.76
C GLU A 634 30.85 -37.00 9.57
N ASN A 635 30.31 -35.85 9.16
CA ASN A 635 31.01 -34.55 9.14
C ASN A 635 32.37 -34.58 8.45
N LEU A 636 32.49 -35.33 7.35
CA LEU A 636 33.73 -35.48 6.61
C LEU A 636 33.98 -34.26 5.72
N PRO A 637 35.20 -33.72 5.65
CA PRO A 637 35.49 -32.56 4.83
C PRO A 637 35.32 -32.88 3.34
N LEU A 638 34.71 -31.96 2.59
CA LEU A 638 34.46 -32.13 1.17
C LEU A 638 35.71 -31.82 0.33
N VAL A 639 36.68 -32.74 0.32
CA VAL A 639 37.96 -32.57 -0.40
C VAL A 639 38.01 -33.35 -1.73
N ASP A 640 37.45 -34.56 -1.72
CA ASP A 640 37.43 -35.50 -2.85
C ASP A 640 36.08 -36.23 -2.88
N PRO A 641 35.29 -36.13 -3.97
CA PRO A 641 33.98 -36.78 -4.04
C PRO A 641 34.10 -38.31 -4.15
N SER A 642 35.28 -38.84 -4.52
CA SER A 642 35.53 -40.28 -4.69
C SER A 642 35.40 -41.07 -3.38
N HIS A 643 35.72 -40.44 -2.24
CA HIS A 643 35.54 -41.06 -0.92
C HIS A 643 34.06 -41.38 -0.65
N PHE A 644 33.17 -40.44 -0.97
CA PHE A 644 31.72 -40.60 -0.81
C PHE A 644 31.16 -41.58 -1.83
N LEU A 645 31.67 -41.60 -3.06
CA LEU A 645 31.29 -42.62 -4.05
C LEU A 645 31.59 -44.04 -3.56
N ASN A 646 32.81 -44.27 -3.07
CA ASN A 646 33.22 -45.57 -2.55
C ASN A 646 32.39 -45.99 -1.34
N ALA A 647 31.96 -45.03 -0.51
CA ALA A 647 31.03 -45.28 0.59
C ALA A 647 29.63 -45.69 0.07
N MET A 648 29.09 -44.95 -0.91
CA MET A 648 27.79 -45.26 -1.53
C MET A 648 27.76 -46.64 -2.20
N LEU A 649 28.81 -47.01 -2.93
CA LEU A 649 28.88 -48.27 -3.69
C LEU A 649 28.84 -49.55 -2.83
N LYS A 650 29.03 -49.45 -1.50
CA LYS A 650 28.91 -50.60 -0.57
C LYS A 650 27.46 -51.04 -0.37
N TYR A 651 26.49 -50.19 -0.71
CA TYR A 651 25.10 -50.34 -0.29
C TYR A 651 24.17 -50.58 -1.47
N THR A 652 23.51 -51.74 -1.46
CA THR A 652 22.48 -52.15 -2.42
C THR A 652 21.06 -51.99 -1.85
N PRO A 653 20.00 -52.04 -2.67
CA PRO A 653 18.64 -51.99 -2.16
C PRO A 653 18.32 -53.15 -1.18
N ARG A 654 17.60 -52.84 -0.10
CA ARG A 654 17.21 -53.76 0.99
C ARG A 654 15.75 -53.50 1.41
N LYS A 655 15.09 -54.48 2.04
CA LYS A 655 13.66 -54.42 2.33
C LYS A 655 13.31 -53.37 3.41
N GLY A 656 12.16 -52.70 3.25
CA GLY A 656 11.55 -51.83 4.27
C GLY A 656 11.91 -50.35 4.11
N THR A 657 11.17 -49.50 4.82
CA THR A 657 11.39 -48.04 4.91
C THR A 657 11.01 -47.56 6.32
N ASN A 658 11.86 -46.73 6.92
CA ASN A 658 11.67 -46.17 8.25
C ASN A 658 12.25 -44.76 8.30
N TYR A 659 11.54 -43.83 7.64
CA TYR A 659 11.88 -42.42 7.60
C TYR A 659 12.03 -41.80 8.99
N TYR A 660 11.25 -42.27 9.97
CA TYR A 660 11.34 -41.77 11.35
C TYR A 660 12.73 -41.99 11.93
N LEU A 661 13.28 -43.20 11.80
CA LEU A 661 14.63 -43.52 12.30
C LEU A 661 15.71 -42.75 11.52
N ALA A 662 15.51 -42.56 10.22
CA ALA A 662 16.44 -41.82 9.36
C ALA A 662 16.54 -40.33 9.77
N ILE A 663 15.38 -39.67 9.94
CA ILE A 663 15.31 -38.26 10.37
C ILE A 663 15.84 -38.11 11.80
N GLN A 664 15.56 -39.06 12.70
CA GLN A 664 16.11 -39.04 14.06
C GLN A 664 17.65 -39.08 14.05
N LYS A 665 18.25 -39.90 13.18
CA LYS A 665 19.71 -39.95 13.03
C LYS A 665 20.28 -38.69 12.39
N ALA A 666 19.57 -38.08 11.43
CA ALA A 666 19.97 -36.79 10.88
C ALA A 666 19.97 -35.70 11.96
N GLY A 667 18.94 -35.64 12.80
CA GLY A 667 18.88 -34.73 13.96
C GLY A 667 20.06 -34.94 14.92
N PHE A 668 20.38 -36.20 15.25
CA PHE A 668 21.55 -36.51 16.08
C PHE A 668 22.87 -36.02 15.47
N ILE A 669 23.06 -36.15 14.16
CA ILE A 669 24.27 -35.65 13.48
C ILE A 669 24.36 -34.12 13.56
N ILE A 670 23.24 -33.42 13.39
CA ILE A 670 23.18 -31.96 13.49
C ILE A 670 23.56 -31.51 14.91
N ASP A 671 22.97 -32.11 15.93
CA ASP A 671 23.24 -31.75 17.32
C ASP A 671 24.70 -32.04 17.70
N LYS A 672 25.23 -33.20 17.26
CA LYS A 672 26.60 -33.64 17.56
C LYS A 672 27.66 -32.79 16.88
N HIS A 673 27.40 -32.32 15.66
CA HIS A 673 28.35 -31.56 14.84
C HIS A 673 27.91 -30.11 14.60
N PHE A 674 27.10 -29.56 15.51
CA PHE A 674 26.65 -28.18 15.44
C PHE A 674 27.86 -27.23 15.40
N ASP A 675 27.92 -26.44 14.33
CA ASP A 675 28.93 -25.42 14.12
C ASP A 675 28.22 -24.11 13.80
N PRO A 676 28.30 -23.07 14.65
CA PRO A 676 27.62 -21.80 14.42
C PRO A 676 28.15 -21.04 13.20
N THR A 677 29.29 -21.46 12.64
CA THR A 677 29.87 -20.90 11.41
C THR A 677 29.41 -21.63 10.15
N LYS A 678 28.64 -22.72 10.28
CA LYS A 678 28.12 -23.52 9.17
C LYS A 678 26.60 -23.62 9.18
N TYR A 679 26.01 -23.70 7.99
CA TYR A 679 24.60 -24.03 7.84
C TYR A 679 24.39 -25.55 7.67
N ALA A 680 23.66 -26.17 8.59
CA ALA A 680 23.25 -27.56 8.46
C ALA A 680 22.09 -27.70 7.46
N THR A 681 22.25 -28.53 6.44
CA THR A 681 21.23 -28.77 5.39
C THR A 681 21.02 -30.27 5.20
N ILE A 682 19.75 -30.72 5.27
CA ILE A 682 19.37 -32.12 5.08
C ILE A 682 18.77 -32.29 3.68
N TYR A 683 19.25 -33.28 2.94
CA TYR A 683 18.66 -33.77 1.71
C TYR A 683 18.14 -35.20 1.94
N ASP A 684 16.81 -35.36 1.97
CA ASP A 684 16.13 -36.66 2.06
C ASP A 684 15.72 -37.08 0.65
N ILE A 685 16.33 -38.16 0.13
CA ILE A 685 16.28 -38.57 -1.29
C ILE A 685 15.85 -40.02 -1.44
#